data_AF-A0A970WMA4-F1
#
_entry.id   AF-A0A970WMA4-F1
#
_cell.length_a   1.000
_cell.length_b   1.000
_cell.length_c   1.000
_cell.angle_alpha   90.00
_cell.angle_beta   90.00
_cell.angle_gamma   90.00
#
_symmetry.space_group_name_H-M   'P 1'
#
loop_
_entity.id
_entity.type
_entity.pdbx_description
1 polymer ?
#
loop_
_entity_poly.entity_id
_entity_poly.type
_entity_poly.pdbx_seq_one_letter_code
_entity_poly.pdbx_strand_id
1 'polypeptide(L)'
;MFYRLDSTRVSLREYWWGTPNPLVVLVWLLKLLRVRLPGSVDDPNVDSLEPFRLSPDRLPDEARARFHVAHQELQALGFHSPVCYWIHDVKHQTDIYQAVYLHDSGQAVARVHYRVWHFTKPAKEYFFPVFVTAFTDGTYLISTAGKRDILAPPACRENRRVAATATSLWDSHQKTLQEELLFKTVRPVRNEYELLEAVESHHATVRDFHVDRGVFVPMTEEEQQRVTEAAQAATEAVSQGEVPSATPAILEEIEKLQNKRSGWGAGVILLLVSVGLFFAFGAAVWPWGFVAMLLPILFFHELGHYAAMRLFHYSNVKMFFIPLLGAAVSGRHYNVPGWKKVVVSLAGPLPGIFLATALGIAGIFLQIGWLQQAALLAVFLNGFNLLPILPLDGGWVMHTLLFSRHYILDAGFRVLAVVVLLAGSHLSGDRFLFFFGLMMAAGLPVAFRMAGVVTALRRKGVQAASPDGHSVPPETAQVIAEEVRGRFRQGLTNRNVAQFTLQAFEALNARPPGVVATILLGSVYVGSFVFALLALAGLAVGLPMFVNRDSSPEHPIQVDQIEAAGLDPDGDVPESELAVVATFSSNDEAIAQFTELRKQLPANTVLLRFGRSLLVTVPPDGQVTTEQWKSRFARRTREVADGSDNCRLFVSIVVTAPSEEVAAQIQEALQAYDFCPLSMIPKAPWHPLHGPTSEEQEARTLYGALSEAEWMGNDPDFDQLSRQYSEALRNGNRDRCIELEEEQEALRKSIWQKRIDRILKETSEPRQRELIELYQSRPIRESEPEALLEPGQPEPEAVLLARRRAQEEHEQRLNAWEAELAEVLGGIPNQNLPMPGADRFGVNLGDIERNGCVVQIHGAQLTRPVNGAPALVRWLDELGCTEIKYLFY
;
A
#
# COMPACT_ATOMS: atom_id res chain seq x y z
N MET A 1 23.78 0.02 41.75
CA MET A 1 22.58 -0.36 40.96
C MET A 1 22.64 0.29 39.57
N PHE A 2 21.97 -0.27 38.57
CA PHE A 2 21.87 0.25 37.20
C PHE A 2 20.46 0.82 36.98
N TYR A 3 20.36 1.87 36.17
CA TYR A 3 19.08 2.44 35.74
C TYR A 3 18.80 2.09 34.28
N ARG A 4 17.55 1.78 33.97
CA ARG A 4 17.08 1.65 32.58
C ARG A 4 16.86 3.03 31.98
N LEU A 5 17.28 3.23 30.74
CA LEU A 5 16.99 4.46 29.99
C LEU A 5 15.56 4.42 29.44
N ASP A 6 14.78 5.47 29.67
CA ASP A 6 13.47 5.66 29.04
C ASP A 6 13.51 6.81 28.03
N SER A 7 13.73 6.46 26.76
CA SER A 7 13.83 7.41 25.65
C SER A 7 12.53 8.22 25.46
N THR A 8 11.38 7.74 25.96
CA THR A 8 10.12 8.47 25.85
C THR A 8 10.07 9.71 26.75
N ARG A 9 10.97 9.83 27.73
CA ARG A 9 11.07 10.98 28.65
C ARG A 9 12.04 12.07 28.19
N VAL A 10 12.87 11.77 27.19
CA VAL A 10 13.79 12.73 26.56
C VAL A 10 13.02 13.73 25.67
N SER A 11 13.30 15.02 25.73
CA SER A 11 12.59 16.06 24.98
C SER A 11 12.83 15.96 23.46
N LEU A 12 11.93 16.57 22.67
CA LEU A 12 12.09 16.64 21.20
C LEU A 12 13.40 17.36 20.79
N ARG A 13 13.81 18.37 21.58
CA ARG A 13 15.05 19.11 21.39
C ARG A 13 16.29 18.24 21.64
N GLU A 14 16.26 17.37 22.63
CA GLU A 14 17.35 16.42 22.89
C GLU A 14 17.48 15.39 21.76
N TYR A 15 16.36 14.89 21.20
CA TYR A 15 16.41 14.03 20.01
C TYR A 15 17.04 14.69 18.79
N TRP A 16 16.83 16.00 18.62
CA TRP A 16 17.46 16.78 17.55
C TRP A 16 18.99 16.83 17.70
N TRP A 17 19.53 16.85 18.92
CA TRP A 17 20.98 16.83 19.14
C TRP A 17 21.62 15.51 18.70
N GLY A 18 20.94 14.38 18.91
CA GLY A 18 21.41 13.06 18.50
C GLY A 18 21.21 12.74 17.02
N THR A 19 20.15 13.28 16.39
CA THR A 19 19.80 13.04 14.98
C THR A 19 19.44 14.37 14.28
N PRO A 20 20.43 15.22 13.93
CA PRO A 20 20.17 16.52 13.29
C PRO A 20 19.93 16.36 11.77
N ASN A 21 18.99 15.50 11.39
CA ASN A 21 18.62 15.18 10.02
C ASN A 21 17.08 15.11 9.92
N PRO A 22 16.45 15.36 8.75
CA PRO A 22 15.02 15.16 8.51
C PRO A 22 14.39 13.88 9.12
N LEU A 23 15.17 12.80 9.25
CA LEU A 23 14.75 11.55 9.92
C LEU A 23 14.31 11.72 11.39
N VAL A 24 14.65 12.84 12.04
CA VAL A 24 14.20 13.15 13.40
C VAL A 24 12.67 13.25 13.51
N VAL A 25 11.96 13.58 12.42
CA VAL A 25 10.49 13.63 12.39
C VAL A 25 9.91 12.24 12.65
N LEU A 26 10.51 11.19 12.09
CA LEU A 26 10.12 9.81 12.37
C LEU A 26 10.35 9.47 13.86
N VAL A 27 11.47 9.93 14.43
CA VAL A 27 11.79 9.73 15.85
C VAL A 27 10.79 10.45 16.75
N TRP A 28 10.37 11.66 16.39
CA TRP A 28 9.33 12.42 17.10
C TRP A 28 7.96 11.72 17.03
N LEU A 29 7.58 11.18 15.87
CA LEU A 29 6.37 10.38 15.71
C LEU A 29 6.40 9.11 16.58
N LEU A 30 7.51 8.38 16.58
CA LEU A 30 7.68 7.19 17.42
C LEU A 30 7.59 7.53 18.92
N LYS A 31 8.14 8.67 19.35
CA LYS A 31 7.97 9.19 20.71
C LYS A 31 6.51 9.50 21.03
N LEU A 32 5.77 10.15 20.13
CA LEU A 32 4.32 10.43 20.31
C LEU A 32 3.52 9.13 20.48
N LEU A 33 3.90 8.08 19.76
CA LEU A 33 3.34 6.73 19.88
C LEU A 33 3.86 5.95 21.09
N ARG A 34 4.66 6.57 21.97
CA ARG A 34 5.30 5.96 23.15
C ARG A 34 6.15 4.73 22.83
N VAL A 35 6.71 4.67 21.62
CA VAL A 35 7.65 3.62 21.23
C VAL A 35 9.00 3.93 21.88
N ARG A 36 9.50 2.99 22.69
CA ARG A 36 10.82 3.09 23.31
C ARG A 36 11.90 2.79 22.27
N LEU A 37 12.84 3.70 22.13
CA LEU A 37 13.98 3.58 21.24
C LEU A 37 15.21 3.17 22.04
N PRO A 38 16.08 2.31 21.47
CA PRO A 38 17.38 2.04 22.06
C PRO A 38 18.20 3.33 22.08
N GLY A 39 18.87 3.60 23.19
CA GLY A 39 19.65 4.80 23.39
C GLY A 39 20.86 4.53 24.29
N SER A 40 21.81 5.45 24.24
CA SER A 40 23.01 5.51 25.05
C SER A 40 23.22 6.97 25.43
N VAL A 41 23.73 7.23 26.63
CA VAL A 41 23.96 8.60 27.15
C VAL A 41 25.40 8.76 27.64
N ASP A 42 25.95 9.98 27.60
CA ASP A 42 27.28 10.28 28.17
C ASP A 42 27.30 10.17 29.71
N ASP A 43 26.16 10.42 30.36
CA ASP A 43 26.04 10.34 31.82
C ASP A 43 25.85 8.89 32.27
N PRO A 44 26.71 8.33 33.14
CA PRO A 44 26.54 6.96 33.60
C PRO A 44 25.20 6.73 34.30
N ASN A 45 24.47 5.73 33.84
CA ASN A 45 23.18 5.32 34.38
C ASN A 45 23.33 4.32 35.54
N VAL A 46 24.19 4.66 36.50
CA VAL A 46 24.46 3.86 37.71
C VAL A 46 24.21 4.68 38.96
N ASP A 47 23.89 3.99 40.05
CA ASP A 47 23.65 4.61 41.34
C ASP A 47 24.93 5.25 41.90
N SER A 48 26.07 4.54 41.84
CA SER A 48 27.36 5.04 42.30
C SER A 48 28.46 4.65 41.33
N LEU A 49 29.52 5.46 41.22
CA LEU A 49 30.68 5.15 40.39
C LEU A 49 31.71 4.27 41.11
N GLU A 50 31.75 4.31 42.45
CA GLU A 50 32.75 3.61 43.27
C GLU A 50 32.87 2.10 42.95
N PRO A 51 31.78 1.34 42.74
CA PRO A 51 31.88 -0.09 42.40
C PRO A 51 32.57 -0.40 41.06
N PHE A 52 32.71 0.60 40.20
CA PHE A 52 33.25 0.48 38.85
C PHE A 52 34.68 1.02 38.73
N ARG A 53 35.29 1.37 39.86
CA ARG A 53 36.64 1.89 39.95
C ARG A 53 37.66 0.77 39.70
N LEU A 54 38.70 1.06 38.92
CA LEU A 54 39.79 0.13 38.64
C LEU A 54 41.14 0.83 38.50
N SER A 55 42.22 0.06 38.64
CA SER A 55 43.56 0.51 38.31
C SER A 55 43.72 0.70 36.80
N PRO A 56 44.49 1.71 36.32
CA PRO A 56 44.68 1.95 34.89
C PRO A 56 45.15 0.73 34.07
N ASP A 57 45.93 -0.17 34.68
CA ASP A 57 46.44 -1.38 34.03
C ASP A 57 45.36 -2.41 33.69
N ARG A 58 44.20 -2.34 34.36
CA ARG A 58 43.05 -3.24 34.14
C ARG A 58 42.09 -2.73 33.07
N LEU A 59 42.33 -1.55 32.50
CA LEU A 59 41.56 -1.06 31.37
C LEU A 59 41.86 -1.91 30.12
N PRO A 60 40.84 -2.17 29.27
CA PRO A 60 41.07 -2.77 27.96
C PRO A 60 42.13 -2.01 27.14
N ASP A 61 42.92 -2.74 26.35
CA ASP A 61 44.06 -2.20 25.60
C ASP A 61 43.70 -0.96 24.76
N GLU A 62 42.53 -0.99 24.12
CA GLU A 62 42.02 0.11 23.28
C GLU A 62 41.73 1.38 24.10
N ALA A 63 41.03 1.24 25.23
CA ALA A 63 40.75 2.35 26.13
C ALA A 63 42.04 2.92 26.73
N ARG A 64 42.97 2.03 27.12
CA ARG A 64 44.28 2.41 27.66
C ARG A 64 45.13 3.19 26.65
N ALA A 65 45.16 2.77 25.38
CA ALA A 65 45.87 3.48 24.32
C ALA A 65 45.32 4.89 24.11
N ARG A 66 43.99 5.06 24.08
CA ARG A 66 43.36 6.39 23.95
C ARG A 66 43.62 7.27 25.17
N PHE A 67 43.53 6.73 26.38
CA PHE A 67 43.82 7.48 27.60
C PHE A 67 45.29 7.86 27.71
N HIS A 68 46.22 7.08 27.18
CA HIS A 68 47.64 7.43 27.20
C HIS A 68 47.92 8.76 26.48
N VAL A 69 47.30 8.99 25.32
CA VAL A 69 47.45 10.25 24.56
C VAL A 69 46.88 11.44 25.35
N ALA A 70 45.66 11.30 25.86
CA ALA A 70 45.03 12.36 26.64
C ALA A 70 45.75 12.63 27.97
N HIS A 71 46.36 11.60 28.57
CA HIS A 71 47.15 11.73 29.79
C HIS A 71 48.36 12.64 29.61
N GLN A 72 49.09 12.49 28.50
CA GLN A 72 50.26 13.34 28.20
C GLN A 72 49.86 14.81 28.05
N GLU A 73 48.76 15.09 27.35
CA GLU A 73 48.24 16.46 27.21
C GLU A 73 47.82 17.05 28.57
N LEU A 74 47.11 16.27 29.39
CA LEU A 74 46.64 16.72 30.70
C LEU A 74 47.79 16.93 31.70
N GLN A 75 48.82 16.08 31.67
CA GLN A 75 50.02 16.26 32.49
C GLN A 75 50.75 17.58 32.17
N ALA A 76 50.85 17.95 30.89
CA ALA A 76 51.43 19.23 30.49
C ALA A 76 50.65 20.45 31.03
N LEU A 77 49.38 20.26 31.39
CA LEU A 77 48.50 21.28 31.96
C LEU A 77 48.43 21.26 33.50
N GLY A 78 49.26 20.45 34.16
CA GLY A 78 49.28 20.34 35.64
C GLY A 78 48.29 19.32 36.21
N PHE A 79 47.72 18.44 35.38
CA PHE A 79 46.83 17.38 35.84
C PHE A 79 47.56 16.04 36.02
N HIS A 80 47.36 15.38 37.16
CA HIS A 80 48.10 14.17 37.54
C HIS A 80 47.22 13.17 38.30
N SER A 81 47.82 12.02 38.66
CA SER A 81 47.22 10.97 39.49
C SER A 81 45.82 10.49 39.04
N PRO A 82 45.69 9.85 37.86
CA PRO A 82 44.40 9.40 37.34
C PRO A 82 43.72 8.35 38.21
N VAL A 83 42.41 8.50 38.40
CA VAL A 83 41.50 7.44 38.83
C VAL A 83 40.63 7.01 37.65
N CYS A 84 40.56 5.70 37.39
CA CYS A 84 39.84 5.15 36.24
C CYS A 84 38.56 4.41 36.65
N TYR A 85 37.55 4.50 35.79
CA TYR A 85 36.26 3.81 35.91
C TYR A 85 35.92 3.11 34.60
N TRP A 86 35.30 1.93 34.69
CA TRP A 86 34.74 1.20 33.55
C TRP A 86 33.37 0.65 33.90
N ILE A 87 32.37 1.12 33.18
CA ILE A 87 30.98 0.75 33.36
C ILE A 87 30.54 0.00 32.11
N HIS A 88 30.37 -1.32 32.27
CA HIS A 88 29.88 -2.21 31.22
C HIS A 88 28.36 -2.33 31.31
N ASP A 89 27.64 -1.48 30.58
CA ASP A 89 26.17 -1.52 30.52
C ASP A 89 25.69 -2.49 29.43
N VAL A 90 25.49 -3.74 29.84
CA VAL A 90 25.00 -4.82 28.97
C VAL A 90 23.59 -4.53 28.44
N LYS A 91 22.75 -3.85 29.23
CA LYS A 91 21.33 -3.60 28.87
C LYS A 91 21.23 -2.67 27.67
N HIS A 92 22.04 -1.61 27.64
CA HIS A 92 22.03 -0.62 26.57
C HIS A 92 23.15 -0.83 25.54
N GLN A 93 23.99 -1.86 25.74
CA GLN A 93 25.14 -2.19 24.90
C GLN A 93 26.13 -1.02 24.81
N THR A 94 26.45 -0.45 25.96
CA THR A 94 27.32 0.72 26.07
C THR A 94 28.46 0.42 27.04
N ASP A 95 29.68 0.70 26.61
CA ASP A 95 30.82 0.82 27.51
C ASP A 95 31.10 2.30 27.78
N ILE A 96 31.26 2.64 29.05
CA ILE A 96 31.71 3.96 29.48
C ILE A 96 33.01 3.81 30.26
N TYR A 97 34.09 4.38 29.73
CA TYR A 97 35.37 4.52 30.40
C TYR A 97 35.58 5.97 30.80
N GLN A 98 36.04 6.20 32.02
CA GLN A 98 36.40 7.53 32.51
C GLN A 98 37.76 7.49 33.18
N ALA A 99 38.59 8.50 32.92
CA ALA A 99 39.81 8.77 33.68
C ALA A 99 39.72 10.18 34.26
N VAL A 100 39.80 10.32 35.58
CA VAL A 100 39.68 11.60 36.29
C VAL A 100 41.00 11.96 36.95
N TYR A 101 41.42 13.21 36.85
CA TYR A 101 42.73 13.70 37.27
C TYR A 101 42.60 14.85 38.28
N LEU A 102 43.51 14.87 39.24
CA LEU A 102 43.77 16.01 40.12
C LEU A 102 44.51 17.11 39.36
N HIS A 103 44.35 18.36 39.78
CA HIS A 103 45.15 19.49 39.30
C HIS A 103 45.94 20.10 40.46
N ASP A 104 47.15 20.58 40.19
CA ASP A 104 48.04 21.16 41.20
C ASP A 104 47.40 22.33 42.01
N SER A 105 46.53 23.12 41.38
CA SER A 105 45.84 24.23 42.05
C SER A 105 44.73 23.78 43.02
N GLY A 106 44.26 22.54 42.89
CA GLY A 106 43.09 22.01 43.56
C GLY A 106 41.78 22.73 43.25
N GLN A 107 41.72 23.58 42.22
CA GLN A 107 40.51 24.33 41.87
C GLN A 107 39.60 23.60 40.88
N ALA A 108 40.16 22.68 40.08
CA ALA A 108 39.42 21.94 39.07
C ALA A 108 39.93 20.51 38.96
N VAL A 109 39.10 19.65 38.39
CA VAL A 109 39.45 18.27 38.04
C VAL A 109 39.27 18.08 36.53
N ALA A 110 40.14 17.30 35.90
CA ALA A 110 39.96 16.90 34.51
C ALA A 110 39.34 15.51 34.45
N ARG A 111 38.50 15.26 33.46
CA ARG A 111 37.92 13.96 33.18
C ARG A 111 38.00 13.71 31.68
N VAL A 112 38.62 12.61 31.29
CA VAL A 112 38.56 12.09 29.91
C VAL A 112 37.40 11.12 29.84
N HIS A 113 36.47 11.37 28.94
CA HIS A 113 35.30 10.54 28.72
C HIS A 113 35.48 9.73 27.44
N TYR A 114 35.32 8.41 27.52
CA TYR A 114 35.29 7.52 26.37
C TYR A 114 34.07 6.61 26.43
N ARG A 115 33.15 6.78 25.49
CA ARG A 115 31.92 5.98 25.38
C ARG A 115 31.88 5.25 24.06
N VAL A 116 31.58 3.95 24.12
CA VAL A 116 31.42 3.09 22.94
C VAL A 116 30.01 2.52 22.94
N TRP A 117 29.23 2.82 21.90
CA TRP A 117 27.87 2.33 21.75
C TRP A 117 27.78 1.22 20.69
N HIS A 118 27.81 -0.02 21.19
CA HIS A 118 27.88 -1.26 20.39
C HIS A 118 26.57 -1.63 19.70
N PHE A 119 25.47 -0.96 20.04
CA PHE A 119 24.18 -1.15 19.36
C PHE A 119 24.24 -0.78 17.87
N THR A 120 25.09 0.19 17.51
CA THR A 120 25.28 0.67 16.14
C THR A 120 26.41 -0.07 15.42
N LYS A 121 26.33 -0.20 14.09
CA LYS A 121 27.39 -0.85 13.28
C LYS A 121 27.78 0.04 12.08
N PRO A 122 29.03 0.56 12.02
CA PRO A 122 30.09 0.42 13.03
C PRO A 122 29.70 1.04 14.38
N ALA A 123 30.32 0.58 15.47
CA ALA A 123 30.06 1.11 16.80
C ALA A 123 30.36 2.62 16.83
N LYS A 124 29.47 3.40 17.45
CA LYS A 124 29.68 4.84 17.61
C LYS A 124 30.52 5.08 18.84
N GLU A 125 31.61 5.81 18.64
CA GLU A 125 32.56 6.15 19.69
C GLU A 125 32.55 7.65 19.96
N TYR A 126 32.65 8.00 21.24
CA TYR A 126 32.69 9.38 21.72
C TYR A 126 33.86 9.52 22.66
N PHE A 127 34.83 10.36 22.31
CA PHE A 127 36.04 10.58 23.08
C PHE A 127 36.32 12.07 23.23
N PHE A 128 36.31 12.59 24.45
CA PHE A 128 36.52 14.02 24.69
C PHE A 128 36.94 14.34 26.15
N PRO A 129 37.72 15.42 26.36
CA PRO A 129 38.01 15.95 27.68
C PRO A 129 36.84 16.78 28.26
N VAL A 130 36.77 16.79 29.58
CA VAL A 130 35.85 17.57 30.41
C VAL A 130 36.61 18.15 31.59
N PHE A 131 36.40 19.42 31.94
CA PHE A 131 36.91 20.03 33.16
C PHE A 131 35.77 20.40 34.08
N VAL A 132 35.91 20.10 35.37
CA VAL A 132 34.88 20.31 36.38
C VAL A 132 35.47 21.12 37.52
N THR A 133 34.83 22.24 37.86
CA THR A 133 35.09 22.97 39.10
C THR A 133 33.81 22.93 39.95
N ALA A 134 33.94 22.48 41.19
CA ALA A 134 32.84 22.47 42.16
C ALA A 134 32.90 23.74 43.02
N PHE A 135 31.75 24.30 43.35
CA PHE A 135 31.62 25.46 44.25
C PHE A 135 31.02 25.05 45.60
N THR A 136 31.25 25.87 46.63
CA THR A 136 30.74 25.60 47.99
C THR A 136 29.21 25.71 48.10
N ASP A 137 28.55 26.31 47.12
CA ASP A 137 27.09 26.44 47.04
C ASP A 137 26.41 25.21 46.41
N GLY A 138 27.18 24.16 46.07
CA GLY A 138 26.67 22.94 45.43
C GLY A 138 26.50 23.05 43.91
N THR A 139 26.89 24.16 43.29
CA THR A 139 26.91 24.32 41.83
C THR A 139 28.25 23.91 41.22
N TYR A 140 28.25 23.68 39.90
CA TYR A 140 29.44 23.23 39.16
C TYR A 140 29.63 24.06 37.89
N LEU A 141 30.88 24.35 37.55
CA LEU A 141 31.28 24.78 36.21
C LEU A 141 31.81 23.57 35.44
N ILE A 142 31.15 23.25 34.32
CA ILE A 142 31.48 22.09 33.48
C ILE A 142 31.92 22.57 32.11
N SER A 143 33.21 22.47 31.79
CA SER A 143 33.70 22.69 30.42
C SER A 143 33.83 21.37 29.69
N THR A 144 33.22 21.22 28.52
CA THR A 144 33.24 19.95 27.77
C THR A 144 33.48 20.14 26.28
N ALA A 145 34.28 19.24 25.70
CA ALA A 145 34.47 19.13 24.26
C ALA A 145 33.47 18.19 23.56
N GLY A 146 32.60 17.51 24.32
CA GLY A 146 31.55 16.65 23.78
C GLY A 146 30.46 17.44 23.04
N LYS A 147 29.71 16.75 22.18
CA LYS A 147 28.45 17.28 21.64
C LYS A 147 27.36 17.21 22.72
N ARG A 148 26.28 17.98 22.56
CA ARG A 148 25.11 17.82 23.44
C ARG A 148 24.46 16.47 23.18
N ASP A 149 24.17 15.75 24.25
CA ASP A 149 23.48 14.46 24.22
C ASP A 149 22.10 14.61 24.89
N ILE A 150 22.10 14.79 26.21
CA ILE A 150 20.92 15.07 27.05
C ILE A 150 21.10 16.36 27.84
N LEU A 151 20.02 16.86 28.45
CA LEU A 151 20.08 18.06 29.30
C LEU A 151 20.97 17.85 30.52
N ALA A 152 21.78 18.85 30.87
CA ALA A 152 22.50 18.90 32.13
C ALA A 152 21.62 19.47 33.26
N PRO A 153 21.90 19.15 34.54
CA PRO A 153 21.20 19.73 35.68
C PRO A 153 21.37 21.26 35.73
N PRO A 154 20.38 22.03 36.22
CA PRO A 154 20.52 23.48 36.41
C PRO A 154 21.68 23.90 37.30
N ALA A 155 22.11 23.03 38.22
CA ALA A 155 23.29 23.24 39.07
C ALA A 155 24.61 23.21 38.29
N CYS A 156 24.62 22.72 37.04
CA CYS A 156 25.80 22.62 36.19
C CYS A 156 25.79 23.73 35.13
N ARG A 157 26.63 24.76 35.29
CA ARG A 157 26.88 25.75 34.23
C ARG A 157 27.80 25.12 33.19
N GLU A 158 27.26 24.84 32.01
CA GLU A 158 28.04 24.27 30.91
C GLU A 158 28.77 25.34 30.07
N ASN A 159 30.08 25.18 29.91
CA ASN A 159 30.92 25.88 28.93
C ASN A 159 31.38 24.89 27.84
N ARG A 160 30.63 24.83 26.73
CA ARG A 160 30.83 23.79 25.71
C ARG A 160 31.61 24.31 24.50
N ARG A 161 32.72 23.64 24.17
CA ARG A 161 33.51 23.87 22.94
C ARG A 161 33.71 22.56 22.19
N VAL A 162 32.77 22.24 21.31
CA VAL A 162 32.72 20.94 20.61
C VAL A 162 34.03 20.66 19.87
N ALA A 163 34.59 19.47 20.09
CA ALA A 163 35.84 19.00 19.49
C ALA A 163 37.09 19.85 19.81
N ALA A 164 37.08 20.63 20.90
CA ALA A 164 38.28 21.31 21.38
C ALA A 164 39.30 20.33 21.98
N THR A 165 40.59 20.60 21.75
CA THR A 165 41.72 19.95 22.43
C THR A 165 41.68 20.22 23.94
N ALA A 166 42.33 19.39 24.76
CA ALA A 166 42.41 19.61 26.21
C ALA A 166 42.92 21.01 26.57
N THR A 167 43.98 21.49 25.91
CA THR A 167 44.57 22.83 26.14
C THR A 167 43.58 23.97 25.87
N SER A 168 43.01 24.03 24.67
CA SER A 168 42.05 25.10 24.32
C SER A 168 40.78 25.08 25.19
N LEU A 169 40.33 23.88 25.59
CA LEU A 169 39.19 23.74 26.50
C LEU A 169 39.56 24.19 27.93
N TRP A 170 40.77 23.92 28.38
CA TRP A 170 41.29 24.35 29.68
C TRP A 170 41.42 25.87 29.76
N ASP A 171 41.99 26.53 28.75
CA ASP A 171 42.07 27.99 28.66
C ASP A 171 40.66 28.62 28.77
N SER A 172 39.69 28.01 28.08
CA SER A 172 38.31 28.45 28.17
C SER A 172 37.72 28.22 29.55
N HIS A 173 38.02 27.09 30.20
CA HIS A 173 37.56 26.79 31.54
C HIS A 173 38.10 27.80 32.54
N GLN A 174 39.40 28.09 32.50
CA GLN A 174 40.03 29.08 33.37
C GLN A 174 39.43 30.47 33.19
N LYS A 175 39.20 30.91 31.94
CA LYS A 175 38.55 32.20 31.66
C LYS A 175 37.15 32.28 32.29
N THR A 176 36.32 31.26 32.07
CA THR A 176 34.96 31.22 32.64
C THR A 176 34.99 31.08 34.17
N LEU A 177 35.98 30.37 34.71
CA LEU A 177 36.17 30.23 36.15
C LEU A 177 36.49 31.59 36.79
N GLN A 178 37.32 32.43 36.16
CA GLN A 178 37.59 33.79 36.67
C GLN A 178 36.32 34.65 36.77
N GLU A 179 35.38 34.49 35.83
CA GLU A 179 34.09 35.18 35.88
C GLU A 179 33.22 34.66 37.03
N GLU A 180 33.21 33.35 37.28
CA GLU A 180 32.45 32.72 38.38
C GLU A 180 33.03 33.08 39.76
N LEU A 181 34.34 33.20 39.88
CA LEU A 181 35.05 33.55 41.12
C LEU A 181 34.69 34.95 41.65
N LEU A 182 34.06 35.81 40.83
CA LEU A 182 33.51 37.08 41.29
C LEU A 182 32.31 36.92 42.24
N PHE A 183 31.62 35.78 42.18
CA PHE A 183 30.37 35.54 42.90
C PHE A 183 30.37 34.25 43.72
N LYS A 184 31.28 33.32 43.44
CA LYS A 184 31.30 31.97 44.05
C LYS A 184 32.68 31.59 44.57
N THR A 185 32.66 30.70 45.55
CA THR A 185 33.87 30.13 46.17
C THR A 185 34.06 28.69 45.73
N VAL A 186 35.27 28.35 45.26
CA VAL A 186 35.61 26.99 44.83
C VAL A 186 35.70 26.05 46.04
N ARG A 187 35.11 24.87 45.92
CA ARG A 187 35.35 23.73 46.82
C ARG A 187 36.67 23.06 46.38
N PRO A 188 37.75 23.17 47.16
CA PRO A 188 39.05 22.65 46.74
C PRO A 188 39.06 21.13 46.69
N VAL A 189 39.87 20.58 45.78
CA VAL A 189 40.12 19.15 45.58
C VAL A 189 41.62 18.91 45.56
N ARG A 190 42.19 18.51 46.69
CA ARG A 190 43.66 18.54 46.93
C ARG A 190 44.31 17.16 46.95
N ASN A 191 43.52 16.13 47.17
CA ASN A 191 44.00 14.77 47.32
C ASN A 191 42.99 13.80 46.69
N GLU A 192 43.40 12.54 46.59
CA GLU A 192 42.59 11.50 45.97
C GLU A 192 41.23 11.30 46.67
N TYR A 193 41.17 11.40 48.00
CA TYR A 193 39.91 11.26 48.73
C TYR A 193 38.92 12.36 48.34
N GLU A 194 39.38 13.62 48.33
CA GLU A 194 38.56 14.76 47.88
C GLU A 194 38.18 14.65 46.40
N LEU A 195 39.05 14.05 45.56
CA LEU A 195 38.75 13.78 44.14
C LEU A 195 37.57 12.82 44.01
N LEU A 196 37.62 11.69 44.70
CA LEU A 196 36.57 10.68 44.68
C LEU A 196 35.25 11.27 45.17
N GLU A 197 35.29 12.03 46.27
CA GLU A 197 34.10 12.70 46.80
C GLU A 197 33.52 13.72 45.81
N ALA A 198 34.37 14.53 45.18
CA ALA A 198 33.93 15.51 44.18
C ALA A 198 33.32 14.86 42.93
N VAL A 199 33.90 13.77 42.46
CA VAL A 199 33.40 12.99 41.32
C VAL A 199 32.06 12.34 41.65
N GLU A 200 31.95 11.70 42.81
CA GLU A 200 30.72 11.04 43.25
C GLU A 200 29.60 12.05 43.51
N SER A 201 29.91 13.20 44.13
CA SER A 201 28.96 14.30 44.35
C SER A 201 28.43 14.88 43.03
N HIS A 202 29.31 15.09 42.06
CA HIS A 202 28.91 15.53 40.72
C HIS A 202 28.05 14.47 40.03
N HIS A 203 28.44 13.20 40.09
CA HIS A 203 27.68 12.08 39.54
C HIS A 203 26.28 11.99 40.15
N ALA A 204 26.14 12.05 41.47
CA ALA A 204 24.86 12.03 42.17
C ALA A 204 23.96 13.20 41.72
N THR A 205 24.52 14.41 41.57
CA THR A 205 23.77 15.58 41.08
C THR A 205 23.18 15.35 39.69
N VAL A 206 23.95 14.72 38.79
CA VAL A 206 23.51 14.41 37.42
C VAL A 206 22.53 13.24 37.39
N ARG A 207 22.82 12.17 38.14
CA ARG A 207 21.95 10.99 38.28
C ARG A 207 20.57 11.38 38.80
N ASP A 208 20.51 12.11 39.91
CA ASP A 208 19.25 12.47 40.58
C ASP A 208 18.37 13.33 39.66
N PHE A 209 18.97 14.27 38.95
CA PHE A 209 18.27 15.05 37.92
C PHE A 209 17.63 14.18 36.84
N HIS A 210 18.30 13.13 36.36
CA HIS A 210 17.75 12.24 35.34
C HIS A 210 16.74 11.23 35.89
N VAL A 211 16.88 10.83 37.16
CA VAL A 211 15.89 10.03 37.88
C VAL A 211 14.58 10.82 38.04
N ASP A 212 14.66 12.08 38.47
CA ASP A 212 13.50 12.98 38.63
C ASP A 212 12.79 13.22 37.30
N ARG A 213 13.55 13.31 36.20
CA ARG A 213 13.00 13.42 34.84
C ARG A 213 12.38 12.11 34.32
N GLY A 214 12.61 11.00 35.01
CA GLY A 214 12.22 9.66 34.58
C GLY A 214 13.01 9.15 33.36
N VAL A 215 14.12 9.80 33.01
CA VAL A 215 15.04 9.32 31.97
C VAL A 215 15.80 8.10 32.51
N PHE A 216 16.23 8.16 33.77
CA PHE A 216 16.79 7.03 34.51
C PHE A 216 15.69 6.37 35.34
N VAL A 217 15.33 5.14 34.99
CA VAL A 217 14.26 4.38 35.63
C VAL A 217 14.84 3.22 36.42
N PRO A 218 14.53 3.06 37.71
CA PRO A 218 14.97 1.90 38.50
C PRO A 218 14.60 0.58 37.81
N MET A 219 15.54 -0.37 37.82
CA MET A 219 15.30 -1.73 37.31
C MET A 219 14.61 -2.59 38.38
N THR A 220 13.94 -3.66 37.94
CA THR A 220 13.44 -4.70 38.86
C THR A 220 14.62 -5.44 39.51
N GLU A 221 14.42 -6.07 40.67
CA GLU A 221 15.49 -6.80 41.36
C GLU A 221 16.12 -7.89 40.47
N GLU A 222 15.31 -8.64 39.71
CA GLU A 222 15.79 -9.64 38.76
C GLU A 222 16.59 -9.05 37.59
N GLU A 223 16.19 -7.88 37.07
CA GLU A 223 16.97 -7.19 36.04
C GLU A 223 18.28 -6.66 36.61
N GLN A 224 18.23 -6.13 37.83
CA GLN A 224 19.39 -5.57 38.52
C GLN A 224 20.45 -6.64 38.77
N GLN A 225 20.04 -7.81 39.29
CA GLN A 225 20.93 -8.93 39.53
C GLN A 225 21.62 -9.38 38.24
N ARG A 226 20.86 -9.57 37.16
CA ARG A 226 21.40 -10.01 35.87
C ARG A 226 22.41 -9.04 35.27
N VAL A 227 22.12 -7.74 35.27
CA VAL A 227 23.04 -6.73 34.70
C VAL A 227 24.32 -6.63 35.54
N THR A 228 24.18 -6.72 36.88
CA THR A 228 25.34 -6.69 37.78
C THR A 228 26.23 -7.92 37.61
N GLU A 229 25.66 -9.13 37.56
CA GLU A 229 26.41 -10.38 37.33
C GLU A 229 27.15 -10.34 35.98
N ALA A 230 26.50 -9.86 34.92
CA ALA A 230 27.11 -9.77 33.59
C ALA A 230 28.25 -8.73 33.55
N ALA A 231 28.10 -7.58 34.21
CA ALA A 231 29.15 -6.58 34.33
C ALA A 231 30.35 -7.09 35.15
N GLN A 232 30.11 -7.85 36.22
CA GLN A 232 31.15 -8.48 37.02
C GLN A 232 31.91 -9.53 36.22
N ALA A 233 31.19 -10.43 35.54
CA ALA A 233 31.81 -11.45 34.68
C ALA A 233 32.67 -10.85 33.56
N ALA A 234 32.23 -9.74 32.94
CA ALA A 234 33.03 -9.03 31.93
C ALA A 234 34.31 -8.44 32.52
N THR A 235 34.23 -7.87 33.74
CA THR A 235 35.39 -7.32 34.46
C THR A 235 36.38 -8.43 34.85
N GLU A 236 35.88 -9.58 35.30
CA GLU A 236 36.69 -10.75 35.66
C GLU A 236 37.38 -11.36 34.43
N ALA A 237 36.66 -11.53 33.31
CA ALA A 237 37.23 -12.04 32.06
C ALA A 237 38.42 -11.18 31.57
N VAL A 238 38.27 -9.85 31.60
CA VAL A 238 39.36 -8.92 31.25
C VAL A 238 40.53 -9.03 32.23
N SER A 239 40.26 -9.22 33.53
CA SER A 239 41.33 -9.42 34.52
C SER A 239 42.11 -10.74 34.34
N GLN A 240 41.54 -11.70 33.63
CA GLN A 240 42.15 -12.98 33.28
C GLN A 240 42.74 -13.02 31.86
N GLY A 241 42.67 -11.92 31.11
CA GLY A 241 43.17 -11.83 29.73
C GLY A 241 42.28 -12.54 28.70
N GLU A 242 41.04 -12.88 29.07
CA GLU A 242 40.06 -13.50 28.18
C GLU A 242 39.21 -12.43 27.48
N VAL A 243 39.04 -12.57 26.16
CA VAL A 243 38.15 -11.69 25.38
C VAL A 243 36.69 -12.03 25.73
N PRO A 244 35.87 -11.08 26.20
CA PRO A 244 34.48 -11.36 26.56
C PRO A 244 33.72 -11.95 25.35
N SER A 245 33.35 -13.23 25.42
CA SER A 245 32.61 -13.87 24.32
C SER A 245 31.20 -13.30 24.26
N ALA A 246 30.76 -12.84 23.09
CA ALA A 246 29.40 -12.33 22.86
C ALA A 246 28.32 -13.45 22.80
N THR A 247 28.58 -14.60 23.43
CA THR A 247 27.76 -15.82 23.43
C THR A 247 26.60 -15.76 24.44
N PRO A 248 26.73 -15.20 25.66
CA PRO A 248 25.62 -15.10 26.62
C PRO A 248 24.49 -14.22 26.10
N ALA A 249 24.82 -13.07 25.49
CA ALA A 249 23.85 -12.11 24.97
C ALA A 249 23.01 -12.65 23.79
N ILE A 250 23.56 -13.57 22.98
CA ILE A 250 22.78 -14.26 21.94
C ILE A 250 21.84 -15.27 22.57
N LEU A 251 22.32 -16.06 23.53
CA LEU A 251 21.50 -17.06 24.20
C LEU A 251 20.31 -16.43 24.91
N GLU A 252 20.50 -15.28 25.55
CA GLU A 252 19.42 -14.49 26.15
C GLU A 252 18.40 -14.02 25.10
N GLU A 253 18.84 -13.56 23.93
CA GLU A 253 17.93 -13.13 22.87
C GLU A 253 17.21 -14.33 22.22
N ILE A 254 17.86 -15.50 22.13
CA ILE A 254 17.21 -16.77 21.74
C ILE A 254 16.11 -17.13 22.75
N GLU A 255 16.41 -17.07 24.04
CA GLU A 255 15.45 -17.35 25.11
C GLU A 255 14.28 -16.35 25.08
N LYS A 256 14.54 -15.05 24.93
CA LYS A 256 13.51 -14.01 24.75
C LYS A 256 12.62 -14.32 23.55
N LEU A 257 13.22 -14.69 22.42
CA LEU A 257 12.46 -15.04 21.21
C LEU A 257 11.61 -16.29 21.42
N GLN A 258 12.10 -17.30 22.13
CA GLN A 258 11.36 -18.52 22.46
C GLN A 258 10.22 -18.27 23.46
N ASN A 259 10.47 -17.51 24.53
CA ASN A 259 9.53 -17.25 25.62
C ASN A 259 8.52 -16.14 25.34
N LYS A 260 8.66 -15.40 24.22
CA LYS A 260 7.71 -14.36 23.81
C LYS A 260 6.35 -14.99 23.45
N ARG A 261 5.48 -15.14 24.45
CA ARG A 261 4.06 -15.45 24.29
C ARG A 261 3.29 -14.15 24.09
N SER A 262 2.67 -13.98 22.93
CA SER A 262 1.71 -12.89 22.76
C SER A 262 0.40 -13.26 23.46
N GLY A 263 -0.08 -12.39 24.35
CA GLY A 263 -1.43 -12.53 24.91
C GLY A 263 -2.48 -12.55 23.80
N TRP A 264 -3.54 -13.34 23.99
CA TRP A 264 -4.62 -13.51 23.01
C TRP A 264 -5.25 -12.16 22.60
N GLY A 265 -5.43 -11.23 23.56
CA GLY A 265 -5.94 -9.89 23.29
C GLY A 265 -5.07 -9.05 22.34
N ALA A 266 -3.73 -9.18 22.41
CA ALA A 266 -2.84 -8.50 21.48
C ALA A 266 -2.97 -9.04 20.05
N GLY A 267 -3.30 -10.33 19.89
CA GLY A 267 -3.59 -10.93 18.58
C GLY A 267 -4.89 -10.41 17.98
N VAL A 268 -5.95 -10.28 18.79
CA VAL A 268 -7.24 -9.73 18.34
C VAL A 268 -7.11 -8.26 17.94
N ILE A 269 -6.42 -7.44 18.75
CA ILE A 269 -6.17 -6.03 18.42
C ILE A 269 -5.40 -5.92 17.11
N LEU A 270 -4.34 -6.72 16.92
CA LEU A 270 -3.57 -6.74 15.69
C LEU A 270 -4.46 -7.06 14.48
N LEU A 271 -5.31 -8.09 14.59
CA LEU A 271 -6.24 -8.46 13.53
C LEU A 271 -7.19 -7.31 13.19
N LEU A 272 -7.89 -6.75 14.18
CA LEU A 272 -8.86 -5.67 13.96
C LEU A 272 -8.23 -4.42 13.35
N VAL A 273 -7.07 -3.99 13.86
CA VAL A 273 -6.33 -2.85 13.29
C VAL A 273 -5.90 -3.14 11.86
N SER A 274 -5.38 -4.34 11.61
CA SER A 274 -4.94 -4.74 10.26
C SER A 274 -6.08 -4.82 9.25
N VAL A 275 -7.25 -5.31 9.67
CA VAL A 275 -8.47 -5.36 8.85
C VAL A 275 -8.97 -3.95 8.55
N GLY A 276 -9.00 -3.06 9.55
CA GLY A 276 -9.38 -1.66 9.36
C GLY A 276 -8.47 -0.92 8.38
N LEU A 277 -7.15 -1.12 8.48
CA LEU A 277 -6.19 -0.55 7.54
C LEU A 277 -6.34 -1.15 6.14
N PHE A 278 -6.48 -2.47 6.02
CA PHE A 278 -6.71 -3.13 4.73
C PHE A 278 -7.96 -2.59 4.03
N PHE A 279 -9.05 -2.42 4.77
CA PHE A 279 -10.29 -1.86 4.23
C PHE A 279 -10.12 -0.39 3.83
N ALA A 280 -9.52 0.45 4.69
CA ALA A 280 -9.35 1.87 4.42
C ALA A 280 -8.47 2.15 3.19
N PHE A 281 -7.31 1.50 3.10
CA PHE A 281 -6.43 1.64 1.94
C PHE A 281 -7.00 0.96 0.70
N GLY A 282 -7.62 -0.22 0.85
CA GLY A 282 -8.25 -0.94 -0.23
C GLY A 282 -9.39 -0.14 -0.87
N ALA A 283 -10.28 0.45 -0.07
CA ALA A 283 -11.40 1.25 -0.56
C ALA A 283 -10.96 2.59 -1.18
N ALA A 284 -9.73 3.05 -0.91
CA ALA A 284 -9.14 4.22 -1.56
C ALA A 284 -8.58 3.93 -2.96
N VAL A 285 -8.28 2.67 -3.27
CA VAL A 285 -7.67 2.26 -4.55
C VAL A 285 -8.65 1.45 -5.41
N TRP A 286 -9.56 0.70 -4.78
CA TRP A 286 -10.50 -0.20 -5.43
C TRP A 286 -11.94 0.15 -5.03
N PRO A 287 -12.95 -0.22 -5.85
CA PRO A 287 -14.35 -0.07 -5.48
C PRO A 287 -14.66 -0.77 -4.16
N TRP A 288 -15.39 -0.09 -3.27
CA TRP A 288 -15.69 -0.61 -1.92
C TRP A 288 -16.38 -1.99 -1.95
N GLY A 289 -17.24 -2.25 -2.95
CA GLY A 289 -17.91 -3.53 -3.14
C GLY A 289 -16.94 -4.67 -3.44
N PHE A 290 -15.88 -4.41 -4.21
CA PHE A 290 -14.82 -5.38 -4.47
C PHE A 290 -14.06 -5.71 -3.18
N VAL A 291 -13.70 -4.69 -2.38
CA VAL A 291 -13.01 -4.88 -1.10
C VAL A 291 -13.88 -5.67 -0.12
N ALA A 292 -15.19 -5.41 -0.09
CA ALA A 292 -16.16 -6.12 0.74
C ALA A 292 -16.30 -7.60 0.37
N MET A 293 -16.11 -7.96 -0.90
CA MET A 293 -16.04 -9.36 -1.35
C MET A 293 -14.67 -10.00 -1.08
N LEU A 294 -13.58 -9.27 -1.32
CA LEU A 294 -12.21 -9.77 -1.18
C LEU A 294 -11.86 -10.12 0.27
N LEU A 295 -12.27 -9.30 1.22
CA LEU A 295 -11.97 -9.45 2.65
C LEU A 295 -12.41 -10.80 3.24
N PRO A 296 -13.68 -11.25 3.11
CA PRO A 296 -14.11 -12.55 3.63
C PRO A 296 -13.44 -13.72 2.91
N ILE A 297 -13.12 -13.59 1.61
CA ILE A 297 -12.43 -14.64 0.85
C ILE A 297 -11.03 -14.86 1.41
N LEU A 298 -10.25 -13.78 1.57
CA LEU A 298 -8.90 -13.84 2.15
C LEU A 298 -8.95 -14.31 3.61
N PHE A 299 -9.93 -13.85 4.38
CA PHE A 299 -10.10 -14.29 5.76
C PHE A 299 -10.34 -15.80 5.85
N PHE A 300 -11.24 -16.35 5.02
CA PHE A 300 -11.54 -17.78 5.01
C PHE A 300 -10.32 -18.62 4.57
N HIS A 301 -9.59 -18.16 3.55
CA HIS A 301 -8.34 -18.77 3.11
C HIS A 301 -7.32 -18.84 4.26
N GLU A 302 -7.03 -17.72 4.91
CA GLU A 302 -6.09 -17.68 6.04
C GLU A 302 -6.60 -18.45 7.26
N LEU A 303 -7.91 -18.49 7.49
CA LEU A 303 -8.51 -19.29 8.57
C LEU A 303 -8.22 -20.78 8.38
N GLY A 304 -8.15 -21.25 7.14
CA GLY A 304 -7.70 -22.60 6.80
C GLY A 304 -6.28 -22.89 7.29
N HIS A 305 -5.32 -22.02 6.97
CA HIS A 305 -3.95 -22.11 7.50
C HIS A 305 -3.91 -22.04 9.02
N TYR A 306 -4.66 -21.11 9.62
CA TYR A 306 -4.75 -20.94 11.07
C TYR A 306 -5.25 -22.22 11.76
N ALA A 307 -6.34 -22.81 11.24
CA ALA A 307 -6.93 -24.02 11.79
C ALA A 307 -5.95 -25.21 11.69
N ALA A 308 -5.30 -25.39 10.55
CA ALA A 308 -4.30 -26.46 10.38
C ALA A 308 -3.09 -26.27 11.29
N MET A 309 -2.58 -25.04 11.46
CA MET A 309 -1.50 -24.73 12.40
C MET A 309 -1.90 -25.03 13.84
N ARG A 310 -3.14 -24.69 14.24
CA ARG A 310 -3.67 -25.01 15.58
C ARG A 310 -3.83 -26.51 15.79
N LEU A 311 -4.35 -27.24 14.81
CA LEU A 311 -4.49 -28.70 14.86
C LEU A 311 -3.13 -29.39 15.01
N PHE A 312 -2.09 -28.85 14.38
CA PHE A 312 -0.71 -29.34 14.52
C PHE A 312 0.08 -28.69 15.65
N HIS A 313 -0.59 -28.03 16.61
CA HIS A 313 0.01 -27.51 17.83
C HIS A 313 1.13 -26.48 17.62
N TYR A 314 1.01 -25.65 16.58
CA TYR A 314 1.91 -24.51 16.40
C TYR A 314 1.76 -23.51 17.55
N SER A 315 2.89 -22.97 17.99
CA SER A 315 2.95 -21.94 19.02
C SER A 315 2.85 -20.54 18.41
N ASN A 316 2.34 -19.57 19.17
CA ASN A 316 2.28 -18.15 18.76
C ASN A 316 1.58 -17.89 17.41
N VAL A 317 0.52 -18.65 17.10
CA VAL A 317 -0.23 -18.48 15.84
C VAL A 317 -1.00 -17.16 15.84
N LYS A 318 -0.76 -16.33 14.84
CA LYS A 318 -1.38 -15.01 14.63
C LYS A 318 -1.84 -14.88 13.19
N MET A 319 -2.95 -14.18 13.01
CA MET A 319 -3.48 -13.78 11.71
C MET A 319 -3.48 -12.25 11.65
N PHE A 320 -3.11 -11.69 10.52
CA PHE A 320 -3.17 -10.25 10.26
C PHE A 320 -3.33 -9.98 8.77
N PHE A 321 -3.88 -8.83 8.43
CA PHE A 321 -3.98 -8.34 7.06
C PHE A 321 -2.81 -7.40 6.75
N ILE A 322 -2.33 -7.46 5.52
CA ILE A 322 -1.31 -6.58 4.97
C ILE A 322 -2.01 -5.68 3.95
N PRO A 323 -2.11 -4.35 4.20
CA PRO A 323 -2.82 -3.44 3.31
C PRO A 323 -2.39 -3.60 1.84
N LEU A 324 -3.37 -3.62 0.94
CA LEU A 324 -3.18 -3.77 -0.52
C LEU A 324 -2.53 -5.07 -0.98
N LEU A 325 -2.12 -5.96 -0.07
CA LEU A 325 -1.40 -7.20 -0.41
C LEU A 325 -2.22 -8.45 -0.12
N GLY A 326 -2.87 -8.52 1.04
CA GLY A 326 -3.70 -9.67 1.39
C GLY A 326 -3.75 -9.94 2.89
N ALA A 327 -3.88 -11.21 3.25
CA ALA A 327 -3.81 -11.65 4.63
C ALA A 327 -2.67 -12.66 4.81
N ALA A 328 -2.20 -12.83 6.05
CA ALA A 328 -1.13 -13.76 6.35
C ALA A 328 -1.29 -14.35 7.76
N VAL A 329 -1.01 -15.65 7.88
CA VAL A 329 -0.87 -16.35 9.16
C VAL A 329 0.59 -16.66 9.46
N SER A 330 1.02 -16.29 10.66
CA SER A 330 2.34 -16.60 11.20
C SER A 330 2.22 -17.50 12.42
N GLY A 331 3.00 -18.59 12.47
CA GLY A 331 3.10 -19.49 13.62
C GLY A 331 4.51 -20.07 13.72
N ARG A 332 4.90 -20.53 14.92
CA ARG A 332 6.22 -21.10 15.17
C ARG A 332 6.14 -22.56 15.58
N HIS A 333 6.99 -23.40 14.97
CA HIS A 333 7.10 -24.80 15.35
C HIS A 333 8.49 -25.38 14.98
N TYR A 334 9.16 -26.01 15.94
CA TYR A 334 10.55 -26.46 15.78
C TYR A 334 10.71 -27.91 15.28
N ASN A 335 9.64 -28.71 15.28
CA ASN A 335 9.70 -30.14 14.90
C ASN A 335 8.47 -30.67 14.10
N VAL A 336 8.11 -30.06 12.97
CA VAL A 336 7.01 -30.56 12.12
C VAL A 336 7.55 -31.41 10.96
N PRO A 337 7.11 -32.67 10.80
CA PRO A 337 7.36 -33.45 9.58
C PRO A 337 6.89 -32.72 8.32
N GLY A 338 7.65 -32.78 7.22
CA GLY A 338 7.33 -32.03 5.99
C GLY A 338 5.92 -32.28 5.44
N TRP A 339 5.33 -33.45 5.67
CA TRP A 339 3.97 -33.74 5.21
C TRP A 339 2.90 -32.85 5.88
N LYS A 340 3.07 -32.50 7.15
CA LYS A 340 2.14 -31.58 7.84
C LYS A 340 2.30 -30.15 7.30
N LYS A 341 3.52 -29.73 6.92
CA LYS A 341 3.74 -28.42 6.27
C LYS A 341 2.98 -28.35 4.94
N VAL A 342 2.97 -29.43 4.15
CA VAL A 342 2.15 -29.53 2.93
C VAL A 342 0.66 -29.43 3.24
N VAL A 343 0.17 -30.14 4.27
CA VAL A 343 -1.23 -30.05 4.69
C VAL A 343 -1.60 -28.63 5.12
N VAL A 344 -0.73 -27.93 5.88
CA VAL A 344 -0.95 -26.53 6.26
C VAL A 344 -1.05 -25.64 5.02
N SER A 345 -0.14 -25.77 4.03
CA SER A 345 -0.18 -24.98 2.80
C SER A 345 -1.42 -25.29 1.94
N LEU A 346 -1.95 -26.50 1.97
CA LEU A 346 -3.18 -26.84 1.24
C LEU A 346 -4.46 -26.44 1.99
N ALA A 347 -4.39 -26.26 3.31
CA ALA A 347 -5.55 -26.00 4.16
C ALA A 347 -6.21 -24.64 3.92
N GLY A 348 -5.51 -23.67 3.34
CA GLY A 348 -6.11 -22.41 2.86
C GLY A 348 -6.82 -22.60 1.51
N PRO A 349 -6.09 -22.95 0.43
CA PRO A 349 -6.65 -23.06 -0.91
C PRO A 349 -7.79 -24.08 -1.06
N LEU A 350 -7.63 -25.31 -0.57
CA LEU A 350 -8.55 -26.42 -0.89
C LEU A 350 -9.97 -26.16 -0.35
N PRO A 351 -10.17 -25.87 0.95
CA PRO A 351 -11.50 -25.55 1.45
C PRO A 351 -12.13 -24.35 0.75
N GLY A 352 -11.31 -23.34 0.40
CA GLY A 352 -11.74 -22.17 -0.35
C GLY A 352 -12.28 -22.54 -1.73
N ILE A 353 -11.56 -23.36 -2.49
CA ILE A 353 -11.97 -23.82 -3.83
C ILE A 353 -13.27 -24.64 -3.74
N PHE A 354 -13.36 -25.61 -2.83
CA PHE A 354 -14.56 -26.44 -2.70
C PHE A 354 -15.79 -25.62 -2.30
N LEU A 355 -15.67 -24.74 -1.30
CA LEU A 355 -16.76 -23.90 -0.86
C LEU A 355 -17.18 -22.91 -1.94
N ALA A 356 -16.21 -22.24 -2.58
CA ALA A 356 -16.48 -21.29 -3.66
C ALA A 356 -17.13 -21.98 -4.87
N THR A 357 -16.70 -23.20 -5.22
CA THR A 357 -17.34 -23.96 -6.30
C THR A 357 -18.79 -24.30 -5.95
N ALA A 358 -19.06 -24.77 -4.73
CA ALA A 358 -20.42 -25.08 -4.27
C ALA A 358 -21.31 -23.82 -4.24
N LEU A 359 -20.79 -22.69 -3.74
CA LEU A 359 -21.50 -21.41 -3.71
C LEU A 359 -21.69 -20.83 -5.12
N GLY A 360 -20.73 -21.03 -6.02
CA GLY A 360 -20.85 -20.62 -7.42
C GLY A 360 -21.92 -21.42 -8.14
N ILE A 361 -21.95 -22.74 -7.96
CA ILE A 361 -23.02 -23.61 -8.47
C ILE A 361 -24.38 -23.19 -7.88
N ALA A 362 -24.46 -22.94 -6.57
CA ALA A 362 -25.68 -22.46 -5.94
C ALA A 362 -26.09 -21.08 -6.47
N GLY A 363 -25.15 -20.15 -6.66
CA GLY A 363 -25.40 -18.83 -7.23
C GLY A 363 -25.87 -18.90 -8.68
N ILE A 364 -25.39 -19.88 -9.45
CA ILE A 364 -25.89 -20.20 -10.80
C ILE A 364 -27.34 -20.72 -10.72
N PHE A 365 -27.66 -21.65 -9.83
CA PHE A 365 -29.03 -22.18 -9.72
C PHE A 365 -30.03 -21.18 -9.11
N LEU A 366 -29.58 -20.35 -8.18
CA LEU A 366 -30.41 -19.37 -7.45
C LEU A 366 -30.45 -17.98 -8.11
N GLN A 367 -29.72 -17.77 -9.21
CA GLN A 367 -29.65 -16.49 -9.94
C GLN A 367 -29.19 -15.31 -9.06
N ILE A 368 -28.09 -15.49 -8.32
CA ILE A 368 -27.55 -14.44 -7.45
C ILE A 368 -26.21 -13.94 -8.02
N GLY A 369 -26.24 -12.87 -8.82
CA GLY A 369 -25.08 -12.36 -9.56
C GLY A 369 -23.86 -12.04 -8.69
N TRP A 370 -24.03 -11.34 -7.56
CA TRP A 370 -22.92 -11.02 -6.66
C TRP A 370 -22.28 -12.28 -6.04
N LEU A 371 -23.06 -13.35 -5.81
CA LEU A 371 -22.57 -14.61 -5.26
C LEU A 371 -21.73 -15.36 -6.30
N GLN A 372 -22.13 -15.30 -7.57
CA GLN A 372 -21.36 -15.85 -8.69
C GLN A 372 -20.03 -15.12 -8.86
N GLN A 373 -20.04 -13.78 -8.82
CA GLN A 373 -18.82 -12.97 -8.88
C GLN A 373 -17.87 -13.26 -7.72
N ALA A 374 -18.40 -13.32 -6.49
CA ALA A 374 -17.63 -13.67 -5.30
C ALA A 374 -17.06 -15.09 -5.37
N ALA A 375 -17.84 -16.06 -5.85
CA ALA A 375 -17.40 -17.45 -6.03
C ALA A 375 -16.29 -17.57 -7.09
N LEU A 376 -16.44 -16.89 -8.24
CA LEU A 376 -15.43 -16.88 -9.28
C LEU A 376 -14.12 -16.27 -8.77
N LEU A 377 -14.20 -15.12 -8.10
CA LEU A 377 -13.05 -14.47 -7.47
C LEU A 377 -12.39 -15.37 -6.42
N ALA A 378 -13.18 -16.08 -5.62
CA ALA A 378 -12.66 -17.00 -4.60
C ALA A 378 -11.97 -18.22 -5.21
N VAL A 379 -12.53 -18.83 -6.26
CA VAL A 379 -11.86 -19.94 -6.99
C VAL A 379 -10.57 -19.43 -7.64
N PHE A 380 -10.61 -18.26 -8.28
CA PHE A 380 -9.43 -17.65 -8.89
C PHE A 380 -8.31 -17.40 -7.86
N LEU A 381 -8.60 -16.73 -6.75
CA LEU A 381 -7.60 -16.42 -5.71
C LEU A 381 -7.00 -17.67 -5.08
N ASN A 382 -7.83 -18.64 -4.70
CA ASN A 382 -7.33 -19.89 -4.11
C ASN A 382 -6.57 -20.74 -5.15
N GLY A 383 -7.01 -20.76 -6.41
CA GLY A 383 -6.32 -21.43 -7.51
C GLY A 383 -4.98 -20.76 -7.85
N PHE A 384 -4.92 -19.43 -7.83
CA PHE A 384 -3.69 -18.66 -7.99
C PHE A 384 -2.69 -18.99 -6.87
N ASN A 385 -3.15 -19.10 -5.62
CA ASN A 385 -2.30 -19.52 -4.50
C ASN A 385 -1.76 -20.95 -4.64
N LEU A 386 -2.37 -21.81 -5.47
CA LEU A 386 -1.82 -23.12 -5.80
C LEU A 386 -0.73 -23.10 -6.88
N LEU A 387 -0.38 -21.95 -7.48
CA LEU A 387 0.72 -21.91 -8.46
C LEU A 387 2.06 -22.33 -7.81
N PRO A 388 2.93 -23.07 -8.54
CA PRO A 388 4.18 -23.60 -8.01
C PRO A 388 5.28 -22.54 -7.97
N ILE A 389 5.00 -21.36 -7.43
CA ILE A 389 5.89 -20.20 -7.39
C ILE A 389 5.89 -19.63 -5.96
N LEU A 390 7.08 -19.40 -5.39
CA LEU A 390 7.18 -18.72 -4.09
C LEU A 390 6.88 -17.22 -4.26
N PRO A 391 6.15 -16.58 -3.32
CA PRO A 391 5.80 -17.04 -1.98
C PRO A 391 4.43 -17.73 -1.84
N LEU A 392 3.76 -18.11 -2.93
CA LEU A 392 2.43 -18.72 -2.93
C LEU A 392 2.42 -20.12 -2.28
N ASP A 393 1.26 -20.58 -1.83
CA ASP A 393 1.10 -21.87 -1.14
C ASP A 393 1.57 -23.06 -1.98
N GLY A 394 1.24 -23.08 -3.27
CA GLY A 394 1.71 -24.10 -4.21
C GLY A 394 3.23 -24.13 -4.32
N GLY A 395 3.87 -22.96 -4.25
CA GLY A 395 5.32 -22.84 -4.14
C GLY A 395 5.87 -23.51 -2.87
N TRP A 396 5.21 -23.31 -1.72
CA TRP A 396 5.59 -23.96 -0.46
C TRP A 396 5.34 -25.47 -0.44
N VAL A 397 4.26 -25.94 -1.09
CA VAL A 397 3.98 -27.37 -1.32
C VAL A 397 5.12 -27.98 -2.13
N MET A 398 5.44 -27.41 -3.31
CA MET A 398 6.50 -27.91 -4.18
C MET A 398 7.88 -27.85 -3.54
N HIS A 399 8.18 -26.76 -2.82
CA HIS A 399 9.40 -26.63 -2.04
C HIS A 399 9.53 -27.76 -1.01
N THR A 400 8.47 -28.07 -0.27
CA THR A 400 8.49 -29.10 0.78
C THR A 400 8.54 -30.51 0.20
N LEU A 401 7.88 -30.76 -0.93
CA LEU A 401 7.83 -32.07 -1.59
C LEU A 401 9.14 -32.42 -2.31
N LEU A 402 9.74 -31.45 -3.03
CA LEU A 402 10.81 -31.71 -4.00
C LEU A 402 12.10 -30.93 -3.69
N PHE A 403 12.03 -29.60 -3.58
CA PHE A 403 13.23 -28.75 -3.63
C PHE A 403 14.02 -28.68 -2.30
N SER A 404 13.34 -28.82 -1.16
CA SER A 404 13.97 -28.83 0.18
C SER A 404 14.89 -30.03 0.46
N ARG A 405 14.91 -31.02 -0.46
CA ARG A 405 15.80 -32.19 -0.37
C ARG A 405 17.26 -31.84 -0.67
N HIS A 406 17.52 -30.82 -1.47
CA HIS A 406 18.88 -30.44 -1.86
C HIS A 406 19.02 -28.92 -1.98
N TYR A 407 20.06 -28.35 -1.36
CA TYR A 407 20.22 -26.89 -1.27
C TYR A 407 20.35 -26.19 -2.62
N ILE A 408 20.96 -26.84 -3.63
CA ILE A 408 21.07 -26.30 -5.00
C ILE A 408 19.69 -26.23 -5.67
N LEU A 409 18.83 -27.22 -5.42
CA LEU A 409 17.48 -27.27 -5.99
C LEU A 409 16.59 -26.19 -5.36
N ASP A 410 16.67 -25.99 -4.04
CA ASP A 410 15.99 -24.88 -3.35
C ASP A 410 16.45 -23.51 -3.87
N ALA A 411 17.77 -23.32 -3.99
CA ALA A 411 18.35 -22.11 -4.57
C ALA A 411 17.87 -21.85 -6.01
N GLY A 412 17.94 -22.87 -6.87
CA GLY A 412 17.48 -22.78 -8.26
C GLY A 412 15.99 -22.47 -8.36
N PHE A 413 15.16 -23.06 -7.51
CA PHE A 413 13.72 -22.80 -7.45
C PHE A 413 13.40 -21.36 -7.03
N ARG A 414 14.13 -20.81 -6.05
CA ARG A 414 13.97 -19.41 -5.63
C ARG A 414 14.42 -18.43 -6.71
N VAL A 415 15.53 -18.71 -7.39
CA VAL A 415 16.01 -17.90 -8.53
C VAL A 415 14.98 -17.94 -9.66
N LEU A 416 14.46 -19.12 -9.99
CA LEU A 416 13.41 -19.26 -11.00
C LEU A 416 12.16 -18.45 -10.64
N ALA A 417 11.69 -18.51 -9.39
CA ALA A 417 10.56 -17.70 -8.93
C ALA A 417 10.82 -16.19 -9.08
N VAL A 418 12.02 -15.71 -8.72
CA VAL A 418 12.41 -14.31 -8.94
C VAL A 418 12.35 -13.94 -10.43
N VAL A 419 12.91 -14.79 -11.29
CA VAL A 419 12.90 -14.57 -12.75
C VAL A 419 11.47 -14.53 -13.28
N VAL A 420 10.61 -15.46 -12.86
CA VAL A 420 9.20 -15.50 -13.30
C VAL A 420 8.43 -14.28 -12.83
N LEU A 421 8.63 -13.82 -11.59
CA LEU A 421 7.98 -12.60 -11.07
C LEU A 421 8.43 -11.34 -11.81
N LEU A 422 9.74 -11.20 -12.07
CA LEU A 422 10.29 -10.05 -12.80
C LEU A 422 9.91 -10.07 -14.28
N ALA A 423 9.93 -11.24 -14.93
CA ALA A 423 9.49 -11.40 -16.31
C ALA A 423 7.97 -11.15 -16.43
N GLY A 424 7.17 -11.69 -15.51
CA GLY A 424 5.74 -11.44 -15.44
C GLY A 424 5.44 -9.95 -15.29
N SER A 425 6.14 -9.27 -14.39
CA SER A 425 6.06 -7.81 -14.24
C SER A 425 6.40 -7.05 -15.51
N HIS A 426 7.48 -7.44 -16.20
CA HIS A 426 7.87 -6.80 -17.46
C HIS A 426 6.82 -7.00 -18.56
N LEU A 427 6.20 -8.18 -18.62
CA LEU A 427 5.18 -8.50 -19.61
C LEU A 427 3.83 -7.84 -19.33
N SER A 428 3.44 -7.72 -18.05
CA SER A 428 2.15 -7.15 -17.66
C SER A 428 2.19 -5.66 -17.36
N GLY A 429 3.37 -5.05 -17.21
CA GLY A 429 3.52 -3.68 -16.72
C GLY A 429 3.19 -3.52 -15.22
N ASP A 430 2.97 -4.62 -14.50
CA ASP A 430 2.51 -4.62 -13.11
C ASP A 430 3.65 -4.29 -12.13
N ARG A 431 3.51 -3.15 -11.44
CA ARG A 431 4.46 -2.65 -10.42
C ARG A 431 4.47 -3.49 -9.14
N PHE A 432 3.39 -4.19 -8.81
CA PHE A 432 3.32 -5.09 -7.66
C PHE A 432 4.20 -6.32 -7.86
N LEU A 433 4.11 -6.98 -9.03
CA LEU A 433 4.97 -8.13 -9.36
C LEU A 433 6.46 -7.73 -9.36
N PHE A 434 6.79 -6.53 -9.84
CA PHE A 434 8.15 -5.98 -9.79
C PHE A 434 8.65 -5.89 -8.35
N PHE A 435 7.86 -5.26 -7.47
CA PHE A 435 8.20 -5.07 -6.07
C PHE A 435 8.43 -6.42 -5.35
N PHE A 436 7.56 -7.41 -5.58
CA PHE A 436 7.72 -8.75 -5.01
C PHE A 436 8.97 -9.47 -5.56
N GLY A 437 9.22 -9.38 -6.86
CA GLY A 437 10.42 -9.92 -7.49
C GLY A 437 11.69 -9.32 -6.88
N LEU A 438 11.74 -8.00 -6.70
CA LEU A 438 12.87 -7.29 -6.09
C LEU A 438 13.07 -7.66 -4.61
N MET A 439 11.99 -7.71 -3.83
CA MET A 439 12.05 -8.09 -2.42
C MET A 439 12.56 -9.53 -2.25
N MET A 440 12.09 -10.46 -3.08
CA MET A 440 12.54 -11.84 -3.07
C MET A 440 14.00 -11.97 -3.55
N ALA A 441 14.40 -11.18 -4.55
CA ALA A 441 15.78 -11.10 -5.01
C ALA A 441 16.74 -10.62 -3.91
N ALA A 442 16.35 -9.58 -3.15
CA ALA A 442 17.12 -9.07 -2.03
C ALA A 442 17.31 -10.13 -0.91
N GLY A 443 16.39 -11.08 -0.78
CA GLY A 443 16.47 -12.20 0.17
C GLY A 443 17.38 -13.35 -0.24
N LEU A 444 17.72 -13.48 -1.54
CA LEU A 444 18.52 -14.59 -2.07
C LEU A 444 19.89 -14.74 -1.37
N PRO A 445 20.72 -13.69 -1.21
CA PRO A 445 22.03 -13.83 -0.59
C PRO A 445 21.97 -14.37 0.84
N VAL A 446 20.96 -13.97 1.61
CA VAL A 446 20.73 -14.47 2.97
C VAL A 446 20.31 -15.94 2.93
N ALA A 447 19.37 -16.30 2.05
CA ALA A 447 18.93 -17.69 1.88
C ALA A 447 20.10 -18.62 1.48
N PHE A 448 20.97 -18.21 0.55
CA PHE A 448 22.16 -18.97 0.15
C PHE A 448 23.16 -19.16 1.30
N ARG A 449 23.44 -18.10 2.08
CA ARG A 449 24.32 -18.20 3.26
C ARG A 449 23.73 -19.13 4.31
N MET A 450 22.43 -19.03 4.59
CA MET A 450 21.72 -19.90 5.52
C MET A 450 21.72 -21.36 5.07
N ALA A 451 21.50 -21.63 3.79
CA ALA A 451 21.62 -22.98 3.23
C ALA A 451 23.02 -23.55 3.43
N GLY A 452 24.06 -22.72 3.28
CA GLY A 452 25.44 -23.06 3.59
C GLY A 452 25.65 -23.43 5.07
N VAL A 453 25.10 -22.64 5.99
CA VAL A 453 25.14 -22.90 7.44
C VAL A 453 24.50 -24.26 7.75
N VAL A 454 23.27 -24.49 7.26
CA VAL A 454 22.55 -25.76 7.49
C VAL A 454 23.31 -26.95 6.91
N THR A 455 23.91 -26.80 5.73
CA THR A 455 24.71 -27.86 5.09
C THR A 455 25.97 -28.19 5.89
N ALA A 456 26.67 -27.17 6.40
CA ALA A 456 27.84 -27.36 7.25
C ALA A 456 27.47 -28.08 8.56
N LEU A 457 26.36 -27.68 9.19
CA LEU A 457 25.85 -28.30 10.42
C LEU A 457 25.41 -29.76 10.19
N ARG A 458 24.77 -30.08 9.06
CA ARG A 458 24.43 -31.47 8.69
C ARG A 458 25.69 -32.32 8.49
N ARG A 459 26.73 -31.78 7.86
CA ARG A 459 28.03 -32.48 7.70
C ARG A 459 28.74 -32.71 9.04
N LYS A 460 28.63 -31.77 9.99
CA LYS A 460 29.16 -31.89 11.35
C LYS A 460 28.36 -32.87 12.23
N GLY A 461 27.23 -33.41 11.74
CA GLY A 461 26.42 -34.37 12.49
C GLY A 461 25.70 -33.76 13.71
N VAL A 462 25.48 -32.44 13.72
CA VAL A 462 24.79 -31.77 14.82
C VAL A 462 23.37 -32.32 14.95
N GLN A 463 23.08 -32.96 16.09
CA GLN A 463 21.75 -33.48 16.38
C GLN A 463 20.83 -32.31 16.79
N ALA A 464 19.83 -32.01 15.97
CA ALA A 464 18.85 -30.96 16.25
C ALA A 464 17.65 -31.46 17.09
N ALA A 465 17.81 -32.55 17.85
CA ALA A 465 16.71 -33.07 18.67
C ALA A 465 16.36 -32.07 19.79
N SER A 466 15.12 -31.60 19.81
CA SER A 466 14.56 -30.81 20.91
C SER A 466 13.95 -31.76 21.94
N PRO A 467 14.47 -31.83 23.19
CA PRO A 467 13.98 -32.76 24.22
C PRO A 467 12.52 -32.53 24.61
N ASP A 468 12.06 -31.28 24.55
CA ASP A 468 10.71 -30.83 24.92
C ASP A 468 9.82 -30.53 23.70
N GLY A 469 10.36 -30.63 22.48
CA GLY A 469 9.68 -30.34 21.23
C GLY A 469 9.45 -28.84 20.94
N HIS A 470 9.83 -27.95 21.86
CA HIS A 470 9.45 -26.53 21.84
C HIS A 470 10.60 -25.56 22.12
N SER A 471 11.75 -26.00 22.64
CA SER A 471 12.93 -25.16 22.87
C SER A 471 14.18 -25.71 22.18
N VAL A 472 15.16 -24.82 21.97
CA VAL A 472 16.48 -25.17 21.44
C VAL A 472 17.44 -25.33 22.62
N PRO A 473 18.08 -26.50 22.80
CA PRO A 473 19.08 -26.70 23.85
C PRO A 473 20.20 -25.66 23.75
N PRO A 474 20.65 -25.04 24.86
CA PRO A 474 21.67 -23.99 24.84
C PRO A 474 22.97 -24.41 24.14
N GLU A 475 23.42 -25.65 24.35
CA GLU A 475 24.62 -26.22 23.72
C GLU A 475 24.48 -26.29 22.19
N THR A 476 23.32 -26.71 21.70
CA THR A 476 23.04 -26.75 20.24
C THR A 476 22.91 -25.34 19.68
N ALA A 477 22.29 -24.43 20.43
CA ALA A 477 22.13 -23.03 20.04
C ALA A 477 23.49 -22.31 19.88
N GLN A 478 24.46 -22.60 20.75
CA GLN A 478 25.83 -22.07 20.67
C GLN A 478 26.52 -22.54 19.38
N VAL A 479 26.55 -23.85 19.11
CA VAL A 479 27.19 -24.42 17.91
C VAL A 479 26.61 -23.82 16.62
N ILE A 480 25.29 -23.64 16.56
CA ILE A 480 24.64 -23.05 15.41
C ILE A 480 24.94 -21.54 15.31
N ALA A 481 24.92 -20.80 16.43
CA ALA A 481 25.21 -19.36 16.45
C ALA A 481 26.65 -19.05 16.02
N GLU A 482 27.61 -19.89 16.40
CA GLU A 482 28.99 -19.80 15.96
C GLU A 482 29.12 -20.02 14.45
N GLU A 483 28.46 -21.05 13.90
CA GLU A 483 28.46 -21.29 12.46
C GLU A 483 27.79 -20.14 11.68
N VAL A 484 26.68 -19.59 12.20
CA VAL A 484 26.03 -18.41 11.63
C VAL A 484 26.99 -17.22 11.62
N ARG A 485 27.67 -16.91 12.73
CA ARG A 485 28.67 -15.82 12.78
C ARG A 485 29.84 -16.07 11.83
N GLY A 486 30.35 -17.31 11.76
CA GLY A 486 31.45 -17.66 10.87
C GLY A 486 31.11 -17.47 9.40
N ARG A 487 29.86 -17.74 9.00
CA ARG A 487 29.38 -17.59 7.62
C ARG A 487 29.00 -16.16 7.27
N PHE A 488 28.48 -15.40 8.22
CA PHE A 488 28.12 -14.00 8.08
C PHE A 488 29.24 -13.11 8.65
N ARG A 489 30.32 -12.97 7.86
CA ARG A 489 31.65 -12.44 8.27
C ARG A 489 31.72 -11.06 8.96
N GLN A 490 30.63 -10.28 9.06
CA GLN A 490 30.42 -9.16 10.00
C GLN A 490 29.04 -8.53 9.75
N GLY A 491 28.44 -7.88 10.78
CA GLY A 491 27.26 -7.00 10.61
C GLY A 491 25.91 -7.48 11.20
N LEU A 492 25.79 -8.71 11.68
CA LEU A 492 24.54 -9.18 12.30
C LEU A 492 24.41 -8.69 13.76
N THR A 493 23.24 -8.17 14.14
CA THR A 493 22.88 -7.90 15.53
C THR A 493 22.71 -9.22 16.30
N ASN A 494 22.85 -9.22 17.63
CA ASN A 494 22.63 -10.43 18.44
C ASN A 494 21.24 -11.04 18.18
N ARG A 495 20.23 -10.20 17.93
CA ARG A 495 18.89 -10.62 17.53
C ARG A 495 18.82 -11.30 16.18
N ASN A 496 19.50 -10.77 15.16
CA ASN A 496 19.51 -11.42 13.84
C ASN A 496 20.26 -12.75 13.90
N VAL A 497 21.34 -12.83 14.66
CA VAL A 497 22.03 -14.11 14.91
C VAL A 497 21.08 -15.07 15.63
N ALA A 498 20.40 -14.64 16.69
CA ALA A 498 19.41 -15.47 17.40
C ALA A 498 18.28 -15.97 16.46
N GLN A 499 17.74 -15.10 15.59
CA GLN A 499 16.73 -15.48 14.60
C GLN A 499 17.25 -16.49 13.58
N PHE A 500 18.44 -16.27 13.04
CA PHE A 500 19.08 -17.20 12.10
C PHE A 500 19.45 -18.51 12.77
N THR A 501 19.88 -18.50 14.03
CA THR A 501 20.11 -19.70 14.83
C THR A 501 18.83 -20.53 14.97
N LEU A 502 17.71 -19.91 15.33
CA LEU A 502 16.41 -20.58 15.41
C LEU A 502 15.96 -21.12 14.04
N GLN A 503 16.16 -20.35 12.97
CA GLN A 503 15.82 -20.75 11.61
C GLN A 503 16.67 -21.94 11.12
N ALA A 504 17.98 -21.92 11.38
CA ALA A 504 18.87 -23.02 11.05
C ALA A 504 18.52 -24.29 11.84
N PHE A 505 18.18 -24.16 13.13
CA PHE A 505 17.69 -25.27 13.94
C PHE A 505 16.41 -25.88 13.36
N GLU A 506 15.43 -25.06 12.96
CA GLU A 506 14.21 -25.54 12.32
C GLU A 506 14.51 -26.27 10.98
N ALA A 507 15.41 -25.72 10.17
CA ALA A 507 15.81 -26.32 8.90
C ALA A 507 16.58 -27.65 9.06
N LEU A 508 17.30 -27.83 10.18
CA LEU A 508 17.93 -29.10 10.53
C LEU A 508 16.90 -30.17 10.91
N ASN A 509 15.81 -29.78 11.58
CA ASN A 509 14.71 -30.69 11.96
C ASN A 509 13.69 -30.94 10.85
N ALA A 510 13.61 -30.07 9.84
CA ALA A 510 12.72 -30.23 8.71
C ALA A 510 13.12 -31.47 7.86
N ARG A 511 12.43 -32.59 8.10
CA ARG A 511 12.57 -33.80 7.27
C ARG A 511 11.57 -33.75 6.12
N PRO A 512 12.02 -33.79 4.85
CA PRO A 512 11.11 -33.86 3.71
C PRO A 512 10.28 -35.17 3.79
N PRO A 513 9.07 -35.20 3.20
CA PRO A 513 8.25 -36.41 3.20
C PRO A 513 8.99 -37.57 2.53
N GLY A 514 8.73 -38.79 3.00
CA GLY A 514 9.19 -40.00 2.31
C GLY A 514 8.60 -40.13 0.91
N VAL A 515 9.19 -40.95 0.04
CA VAL A 515 8.81 -41.05 -1.38
C VAL A 515 7.32 -41.31 -1.59
N VAL A 516 6.73 -42.26 -0.84
CA VAL A 516 5.29 -42.59 -0.90
C VAL A 516 4.44 -41.39 -0.50
N ALA A 517 4.78 -40.73 0.61
CA ALA A 517 4.07 -39.53 1.06
C ALA A 517 4.19 -38.38 0.05
N THR A 518 5.34 -38.25 -0.62
CA THR A 518 5.52 -37.27 -1.69
C THR A 518 4.62 -37.53 -2.89
N ILE A 519 4.49 -38.78 -3.32
CA ILE A 519 3.62 -39.15 -4.45
C ILE A 519 2.15 -38.89 -4.09
N LEU A 520 1.70 -39.32 -2.91
CA LEU A 520 0.32 -39.12 -2.47
C LEU A 520 -0.03 -37.63 -2.34
N LEU A 521 0.78 -36.86 -1.62
CA LEU A 521 0.55 -35.43 -1.44
C LEU A 521 0.70 -34.64 -2.75
N GLY A 522 1.64 -35.03 -3.61
CA GLY A 522 1.78 -34.48 -4.95
C GLY A 522 0.55 -34.73 -5.82
N SER A 523 -0.03 -35.93 -5.73
CA SER A 523 -1.28 -36.27 -6.45
C SER A 523 -2.45 -35.44 -5.95
N VAL A 524 -2.58 -35.22 -4.63
CA VAL A 524 -3.60 -34.33 -4.05
C VAL A 524 -3.42 -32.89 -4.53
N TYR A 525 -2.17 -32.39 -4.55
CA TYR A 525 -1.88 -31.04 -5.04
C TYR A 525 -2.24 -30.87 -6.52
N VAL A 526 -1.77 -31.77 -7.39
CA VAL A 526 -2.09 -31.73 -8.83
C VAL A 526 -3.59 -31.85 -9.06
N GLY A 527 -4.26 -32.79 -8.37
CA GLY A 527 -5.71 -32.95 -8.45
C GLY A 527 -6.47 -31.69 -8.02
N SER A 528 -6.01 -31.01 -6.97
CA SER A 528 -6.61 -29.75 -6.51
C SER A 528 -6.40 -28.61 -7.50
N PHE A 529 -5.24 -28.52 -8.13
CA PHE A 529 -4.95 -27.53 -9.16
C PHE A 529 -5.81 -27.76 -10.41
N VAL A 530 -5.91 -29.01 -10.88
CA VAL A 530 -6.80 -29.38 -12.00
C VAL A 530 -8.26 -29.09 -11.66
N PHE A 531 -8.71 -29.44 -10.45
CA PHE A 531 -10.06 -29.14 -9.99
C PHE A 531 -10.35 -27.63 -9.97
N ALA A 532 -9.40 -26.81 -9.49
CA ALA A 532 -9.53 -25.36 -9.50
C ALA A 532 -9.68 -24.81 -10.93
N LEU A 533 -8.89 -25.32 -11.89
CA LEU A 533 -9.00 -24.93 -13.31
C LEU A 533 -10.35 -25.32 -13.91
N LEU A 534 -10.83 -26.55 -13.63
CA LEU A 534 -12.13 -27.02 -14.10
C LEU A 534 -13.28 -26.24 -13.47
N ALA A 535 -13.20 -25.94 -12.17
CA ALA A 535 -14.18 -25.12 -11.47
C ALA A 535 -14.19 -23.69 -11.99
N LEU A 536 -13.01 -23.10 -12.21
CA LEU A 536 -12.88 -21.76 -12.79
C LEU A 536 -13.48 -21.72 -14.19
N ALA A 537 -13.14 -22.68 -15.06
CA ALA A 537 -13.70 -22.78 -16.40
C ALA A 537 -15.23 -23.00 -16.37
N GLY A 538 -15.71 -23.92 -15.51
CA GLY A 538 -17.14 -24.20 -15.38
C GLY A 538 -17.94 -23.00 -14.88
N LEU A 539 -17.44 -22.30 -13.86
CA LEU A 539 -18.06 -21.07 -13.36
C LEU A 539 -17.94 -19.93 -14.36
N ALA A 540 -16.80 -19.78 -15.05
CA ALA A 540 -16.57 -18.73 -16.04
C ALA A 540 -17.32 -18.96 -17.36
N VAL A 541 -17.72 -20.19 -17.68
CA VAL A 541 -18.64 -20.50 -18.79
C VAL A 541 -20.10 -20.36 -18.35
N GLY A 542 -20.41 -20.74 -17.10
CA GLY A 542 -21.70 -20.45 -16.48
C GLY A 542 -21.96 -18.95 -16.35
N LEU A 543 -20.91 -18.16 -16.08
CA LEU A 543 -21.00 -16.72 -15.87
C LEU A 543 -21.61 -15.99 -17.08
N PRO A 544 -21.14 -16.09 -18.33
CA PRO A 544 -21.79 -15.46 -19.49
C PRO A 544 -23.13 -16.12 -19.85
N MET A 545 -23.39 -17.40 -19.53
CA MET A 545 -24.73 -17.98 -19.68
C MET A 545 -25.80 -17.33 -18.77
N PHE A 546 -25.38 -16.59 -17.73
CA PHE A 546 -26.27 -15.91 -16.77
C PHE A 546 -26.04 -14.39 -16.64
N VAL A 547 -24.83 -13.88 -16.88
CA VAL A 547 -24.47 -12.45 -16.92
C VAL A 547 -24.86 -11.82 -18.25
N ASN A 548 -24.82 -12.56 -19.37
CA ASN A 548 -25.60 -12.14 -20.55
C ASN A 548 -27.10 -12.36 -20.34
N ARG A 549 -27.56 -12.99 -19.25
CA ARG A 549 -28.99 -13.17 -18.99
C ARG A 549 -29.58 -11.99 -18.20
N ASP A 550 -28.78 -11.32 -17.38
CA ASP A 550 -29.18 -10.07 -16.70
C ASP A 550 -29.05 -8.81 -17.58
N SER A 551 -28.60 -8.94 -18.83
CA SER A 551 -28.56 -7.83 -19.80
C SER A 551 -29.06 -8.19 -21.20
N SER A 552 -29.32 -9.47 -21.50
CA SER A 552 -30.06 -9.84 -22.71
C SER A 552 -31.48 -9.34 -22.54
N PRO A 553 -31.98 -8.51 -23.46
CA PRO A 553 -33.35 -8.08 -23.42
C PRO A 553 -34.28 -9.29 -23.48
N GLU A 554 -35.00 -9.57 -22.39
CA GLU A 554 -35.86 -10.77 -22.26
C GLU A 554 -37.33 -10.46 -22.51
N HIS A 555 -37.72 -9.19 -22.45
CA HIS A 555 -39.13 -8.80 -22.48
C HIS A 555 -39.53 -8.42 -23.91
N PRO A 556 -40.32 -9.26 -24.63
CA PRO A 556 -40.83 -8.87 -25.92
C PRO A 556 -41.77 -7.67 -25.75
N ILE A 557 -41.71 -6.75 -26.71
CA ILE A 557 -42.57 -5.58 -26.78
C ILE A 557 -43.12 -5.40 -28.19
N GLN A 558 -44.37 -4.97 -28.25
CA GLN A 558 -45.03 -4.50 -29.46
C GLN A 558 -45.50 -3.06 -29.27
N VAL A 559 -45.64 -2.32 -30.36
CA VAL A 559 -45.97 -0.88 -30.33
C VAL A 559 -47.32 -0.61 -29.66
N ASP A 560 -48.30 -1.50 -29.80
CA ASP A 560 -49.64 -1.42 -29.18
C ASP A 560 -49.61 -1.67 -27.66
N GLN A 561 -48.50 -2.18 -27.12
CA GLN A 561 -48.29 -2.39 -25.69
C GLN A 561 -47.68 -1.15 -25.00
N ILE A 562 -47.59 -0.03 -25.70
CA ILE A 562 -47.05 1.23 -25.17
C ILE A 562 -48.19 2.21 -24.92
N GLU A 563 -48.38 2.62 -23.66
CA GLU A 563 -49.47 3.51 -23.25
C GLU A 563 -48.98 4.50 -22.20
N ALA A 564 -49.23 5.80 -22.38
CA ALA A 564 -48.84 6.84 -21.44
C ALA A 564 -50.05 7.55 -20.84
N ALA A 565 -49.96 7.95 -19.57
CA ALA A 565 -50.93 8.76 -18.86
C ALA A 565 -50.24 9.97 -18.22
N GLY A 566 -50.90 11.13 -18.25
CA GLY A 566 -50.32 12.38 -17.74
C GLY A 566 -49.28 13.04 -18.66
N LEU A 567 -48.99 12.43 -19.82
CA LEU A 567 -48.16 13.02 -20.86
C LEU A 567 -49.01 13.97 -21.71
N ASP A 568 -48.63 15.25 -21.79
CA ASP A 568 -49.16 16.15 -22.81
C ASP A 568 -48.51 15.79 -24.17
N PRO A 569 -49.29 15.48 -25.22
CA PRO A 569 -48.76 15.21 -26.55
C PRO A 569 -47.97 16.40 -27.13
N ASP A 570 -48.45 17.63 -26.88
CA ASP A 570 -47.94 18.87 -27.48
C ASP A 570 -47.27 19.81 -26.45
N GLY A 571 -47.36 19.50 -25.16
CA GLY A 571 -46.85 20.33 -24.07
C GLY A 571 -45.40 20.03 -23.66
N ASP A 572 -44.71 21.07 -23.19
CA ASP A 572 -43.43 20.97 -22.50
C ASP A 572 -43.58 20.09 -21.25
N VAL A 573 -42.85 18.97 -21.24
CA VAL A 573 -42.71 18.16 -20.02
C VAL A 573 -41.79 18.95 -19.08
N PRO A 574 -42.16 19.18 -17.80
CA PRO A 574 -41.30 19.83 -16.82
C PRO A 574 -39.91 19.17 -16.82
N GLU A 575 -38.83 19.93 -16.53
CA GLU A 575 -37.49 19.38 -16.27
C GLU A 575 -37.62 18.27 -15.21
N SER A 576 -37.71 17.01 -15.63
CA SER A 576 -37.97 15.88 -14.74
C SER A 576 -36.73 15.02 -14.69
N GLU A 577 -36.00 15.10 -13.57
CA GLU A 577 -34.68 14.47 -13.39
C GLU A 577 -34.72 13.04 -12.82
N LEU A 578 -35.89 12.48 -12.46
CA LEU A 578 -35.95 11.13 -11.86
C LEU A 578 -37.04 10.23 -12.46
N ALA A 579 -36.65 9.02 -12.88
CA ALA A 579 -37.54 7.95 -13.32
C ALA A 579 -37.40 6.71 -12.40
N VAL A 580 -38.53 6.19 -11.89
CA VAL A 580 -38.59 4.89 -11.21
C VAL A 580 -39.23 3.87 -12.16
N VAL A 581 -38.59 2.71 -12.31
CA VAL A 581 -39.08 1.63 -13.19
C VAL A 581 -39.49 0.43 -12.35
N ALA A 582 -40.64 -0.15 -12.68
CA ALA A 582 -41.14 -1.38 -12.07
C ALA A 582 -41.50 -2.37 -13.17
N THR A 583 -40.89 -3.55 -13.16
CA THR A 583 -41.17 -4.63 -14.11
C THR A 583 -42.05 -5.68 -13.45
N PHE A 584 -43.10 -6.12 -14.16
CA PHE A 584 -44.09 -7.07 -13.65
C PHE A 584 -43.95 -8.44 -14.31
N SER A 585 -44.53 -9.45 -13.65
CA SER A 585 -44.41 -10.86 -14.07
C SER A 585 -45.05 -11.13 -15.43
N SER A 586 -46.03 -10.30 -15.82
CA SER A 586 -46.75 -10.41 -17.10
C SER A 586 -47.26 -9.06 -17.60
N ASN A 587 -47.58 -8.99 -18.91
CA ASN A 587 -48.20 -7.81 -19.51
C ASN A 587 -49.59 -7.51 -18.91
N ASP A 588 -50.39 -8.55 -18.63
CA ASP A 588 -51.73 -8.40 -18.01
C ASP A 588 -51.65 -7.77 -16.62
N GLU A 589 -50.64 -8.17 -15.83
CA GLU A 589 -50.36 -7.56 -14.54
C GLU A 589 -49.99 -6.08 -14.70
N ALA A 590 -49.07 -5.75 -15.62
CA ALA A 590 -48.72 -4.36 -15.91
C ALA A 590 -49.93 -3.52 -16.36
N ILE A 591 -50.84 -4.07 -17.17
CA ILE A 591 -52.10 -3.41 -17.58
C ILE A 591 -53.00 -3.11 -16.38
N ALA A 592 -53.18 -4.08 -15.48
CA ALA A 592 -54.00 -3.90 -14.28
C ALA A 592 -53.42 -2.81 -13.37
N GLN A 593 -52.10 -2.84 -13.16
CA GLN A 593 -51.37 -1.88 -12.35
C GLN A 593 -51.43 -0.47 -12.95
N PHE A 594 -51.20 -0.35 -14.27
CA PHE A 594 -51.33 0.92 -14.99
C PHE A 594 -52.74 1.52 -14.88
N THR A 595 -53.76 0.68 -15.06
CA THR A 595 -55.18 1.10 -15.00
C THR A 595 -55.57 1.61 -13.61
N GLU A 596 -55.00 1.05 -12.56
CA GLU A 596 -55.21 1.51 -11.19
C GLU A 596 -54.45 2.82 -10.91
N LEU A 597 -53.16 2.84 -11.22
CA LEU A 597 -52.27 3.97 -10.90
C LEU A 597 -52.62 5.24 -11.69
N ARG A 598 -53.05 5.11 -12.96
CA ARG A 598 -53.46 6.26 -13.77
C ARG A 598 -54.66 7.02 -13.18
N LYS A 599 -55.51 6.37 -12.37
CA LYS A 599 -56.66 7.03 -11.70
C LYS A 599 -56.24 7.92 -10.53
N GLN A 600 -55.02 7.74 -10.02
CA GLN A 600 -54.50 8.42 -8.84
C GLN A 600 -53.18 9.14 -9.15
N LEU A 601 -52.98 9.52 -10.42
CA LEU A 601 -51.75 10.14 -10.88
C LEU A 601 -51.69 11.59 -10.36
N PRO A 602 -50.65 11.98 -9.60
CA PRO A 602 -50.47 13.36 -9.18
C PRO A 602 -50.30 14.31 -10.39
N ALA A 603 -50.57 15.60 -10.20
CA ALA A 603 -50.30 16.60 -11.22
C ALA A 603 -48.81 16.60 -11.62
N ASN A 604 -48.51 16.85 -12.90
CA ASN A 604 -47.16 16.90 -13.47
C ASN A 604 -46.35 15.59 -13.33
N THR A 605 -47.01 14.45 -13.09
CA THR A 605 -46.39 13.12 -13.10
C THR A 605 -46.75 12.41 -14.41
N VAL A 606 -45.78 11.77 -15.06
CA VAL A 606 -46.03 10.92 -16.23
C VAL A 606 -45.90 9.46 -15.83
N LEU A 607 -46.88 8.64 -16.21
CA LEU A 607 -46.83 7.19 -16.08
C LEU A 607 -46.84 6.57 -17.48
N LEU A 608 -45.78 5.83 -17.80
CA LEU A 608 -45.65 5.07 -19.06
C LEU A 608 -45.75 3.58 -18.77
N ARG A 609 -46.63 2.87 -19.46
CA ARG A 609 -46.59 1.42 -19.62
C ARG A 609 -45.83 1.09 -20.89
N PHE A 610 -44.78 0.30 -20.73
CA PHE A 610 -43.90 -0.15 -21.80
C PHE A 610 -43.82 -1.67 -21.71
N GLY A 611 -44.68 -2.36 -22.46
CA GLY A 611 -44.87 -3.80 -22.32
C GLY A 611 -45.28 -4.17 -20.89
N ARG A 612 -44.46 -5.00 -20.24
CA ARG A 612 -44.65 -5.44 -18.85
C ARG A 612 -44.02 -4.52 -17.80
N SER A 613 -43.42 -3.40 -18.20
CA SER A 613 -42.77 -2.45 -17.29
C SER A 613 -43.57 -1.16 -17.18
N LEU A 614 -43.61 -0.58 -15.99
CA LEU A 614 -44.15 0.75 -15.72
C LEU A 614 -43.02 1.70 -15.34
N LEU A 615 -42.95 2.84 -16.03
CA LEU A 615 -42.02 3.92 -15.74
C LEU A 615 -42.83 5.11 -15.22
N VAL A 616 -42.39 5.71 -14.12
CA VAL A 616 -42.97 6.95 -13.60
C VAL A 616 -41.92 8.02 -13.51
N THR A 617 -42.21 9.22 -14.02
CA THR A 617 -41.38 10.41 -13.84
C THR A 617 -42.04 11.37 -12.87
N VAL A 618 -41.25 11.88 -11.92
CA VAL A 618 -41.70 12.71 -10.81
C VAL A 618 -41.05 14.09 -10.94
N PRO A 619 -41.78 15.21 -10.73
CA PRO A 619 -41.21 16.55 -10.85
C PRO A 619 -40.29 16.89 -9.66
N PRO A 620 -39.26 17.76 -9.84
CA PRO A 620 -38.29 18.11 -8.80
C PRO A 620 -38.88 18.85 -7.60
N ASP A 621 -40.01 19.54 -7.80
CA ASP A 621 -40.71 20.37 -6.80
C ASP A 621 -41.89 19.64 -6.11
N GLY A 622 -42.07 18.35 -6.39
CA GLY A 622 -43.31 17.61 -6.12
C GLY A 622 -43.62 17.26 -4.65
N GLN A 623 -44.92 17.20 -4.33
CA GLN A 623 -45.50 16.74 -3.05
C GLN A 623 -45.25 15.24 -2.75
N VAL A 624 -44.77 14.45 -3.73
CA VAL A 624 -44.54 13.01 -3.65
C VAL A 624 -43.13 12.71 -4.14
N THR A 625 -42.30 12.02 -3.36
CA THR A 625 -40.89 11.73 -3.71
C THR A 625 -40.75 10.43 -4.49
N THR A 626 -39.63 10.24 -5.20
CA THR A 626 -39.28 8.97 -5.85
C THR A 626 -39.21 7.80 -4.88
N GLU A 627 -38.73 8.02 -3.66
CA GLU A 627 -38.76 7.01 -2.59
C GLU A 627 -40.19 6.54 -2.24
N GLN A 628 -41.19 7.43 -2.33
CA GLN A 628 -42.59 7.06 -2.14
C GLN A 628 -43.12 6.21 -3.30
N TRP A 629 -42.75 6.52 -4.55
CA TRP A 629 -43.08 5.71 -5.72
C TRP A 629 -42.38 4.35 -5.72
N LYS A 630 -41.10 4.31 -5.36
CA LYS A 630 -40.32 3.09 -5.14
C LYS A 630 -40.96 2.20 -4.08
N SER A 631 -41.34 2.78 -2.94
CA SER A 631 -42.08 2.07 -1.89
C SER A 631 -43.47 1.60 -2.33
N ARG A 632 -44.10 2.30 -3.28
CA ARG A 632 -45.39 1.90 -3.87
C ARG A 632 -45.24 0.75 -4.85
N PHE A 633 -44.20 0.76 -5.69
CA PHE A 633 -43.88 -0.32 -6.62
C PHE A 633 -43.31 -1.56 -5.93
N ALA A 634 -42.45 -1.40 -4.92
CA ALA A 634 -41.88 -2.51 -4.16
C ALA A 634 -42.94 -3.35 -3.40
N ARG A 635 -44.13 -2.78 -3.16
CA ARG A 635 -45.29 -3.50 -2.62
C ARG A 635 -46.02 -4.36 -3.67
N ARG A 636 -45.71 -4.17 -4.95
CA ARG A 636 -46.44 -4.75 -6.09
C ARG A 636 -45.54 -5.64 -6.96
N THR A 637 -44.23 -5.37 -7.03
CA THR A 637 -43.23 -6.21 -7.70
C THR A 637 -41.91 -6.20 -6.93
N ARG A 638 -41.07 -7.21 -7.16
CA ARG A 638 -39.69 -7.30 -6.63
C ARG A 638 -38.65 -6.68 -7.56
N GLU A 639 -39.03 -6.41 -8.81
CA GLU A 639 -38.15 -5.83 -9.84
C GLU A 639 -38.42 -4.32 -9.95
N VAL A 640 -37.76 -3.54 -9.11
CA VAL A 640 -37.85 -2.07 -9.11
C VAL A 640 -36.45 -1.49 -9.26
N ALA A 641 -36.23 -0.74 -10.33
CA ALA A 641 -35.00 0.01 -10.60
C ALA A 641 -35.21 1.51 -10.33
N ASP A 642 -34.13 2.19 -9.93
CA ASP A 642 -34.15 3.58 -9.47
C ASP A 642 -33.04 4.39 -10.14
N GLY A 643 -33.41 5.53 -10.74
CA GLY A 643 -32.49 6.50 -11.30
C GLY A 643 -32.26 7.73 -10.40
N SER A 644 -31.98 7.54 -9.10
CA SER A 644 -31.63 8.66 -8.18
C SER A 644 -30.36 9.41 -8.58
N ASP A 645 -30.07 10.60 -8.04
CA ASP A 645 -29.05 11.61 -8.45
C ASP A 645 -27.64 11.13 -8.91
N ASN A 646 -27.26 9.87 -8.71
CA ASN A 646 -26.01 9.26 -9.19
C ASN A 646 -26.20 7.98 -10.06
N CYS A 647 -27.42 7.49 -10.27
CA CYS A 647 -27.76 6.32 -11.08
C CYS A 647 -28.57 6.79 -12.30
N ARG A 648 -28.03 6.62 -13.50
CA ARG A 648 -28.74 6.89 -14.76
C ARG A 648 -29.52 5.63 -15.13
N LEU A 649 -30.79 5.76 -15.55
CA LEU A 649 -31.59 4.63 -16.03
C LEU A 649 -31.12 4.23 -17.43
N PHE A 650 -30.76 2.97 -17.62
CA PHE A 650 -30.33 2.44 -18.91
C PHE A 650 -31.39 1.52 -19.52
N VAL A 651 -31.39 1.43 -20.85
CA VAL A 651 -32.18 0.44 -21.57
C VAL A 651 -31.31 -0.34 -22.54
N SER A 652 -31.41 -1.66 -22.50
CA SER A 652 -30.84 -2.53 -23.54
C SER A 652 -31.94 -3.04 -24.44
N ILE A 653 -31.68 -3.07 -25.75
CA ILE A 653 -32.64 -3.52 -26.77
C ILE A 653 -31.96 -4.52 -27.71
N VAL A 654 -32.67 -5.62 -27.98
CA VAL A 654 -32.29 -6.61 -29.00
C VAL A 654 -33.42 -6.67 -30.00
N VAL A 655 -33.05 -6.65 -31.26
CA VAL A 655 -33.99 -6.62 -32.37
C VAL A 655 -33.49 -7.46 -33.54
N THR A 656 -34.42 -8.12 -34.23
CA THR A 656 -34.15 -8.87 -35.45
C THR A 656 -34.65 -8.08 -36.65
N ALA A 657 -33.70 -7.54 -37.44
CA ALA A 657 -34.00 -6.84 -38.69
C ALA A 657 -34.48 -7.81 -39.78
N PRO A 658 -35.27 -7.34 -40.76
CA PRO A 658 -35.75 -8.18 -41.86
C PRO A 658 -34.65 -8.63 -42.84
N SER A 659 -33.49 -7.96 -42.85
CA SER A 659 -32.34 -8.26 -43.70
C SER A 659 -31.03 -7.76 -43.06
N GLU A 660 -29.88 -8.25 -43.54
CA GLU A 660 -28.56 -7.77 -43.09
C GLU A 660 -28.32 -6.32 -43.48
N GLU A 661 -28.91 -5.86 -44.60
CA GLU A 661 -28.84 -4.47 -45.05
C GLU A 661 -29.56 -3.54 -44.07
N VAL A 662 -30.77 -3.90 -43.61
CA VAL A 662 -31.50 -3.12 -42.60
C VAL A 662 -30.78 -3.15 -41.25
N ALA A 663 -30.19 -4.30 -40.87
CA ALA A 663 -29.37 -4.38 -39.65
C ALA A 663 -28.14 -3.45 -39.72
N ALA A 664 -27.48 -3.38 -40.88
CA ALA A 664 -26.36 -2.47 -41.11
C ALA A 664 -26.81 -1.00 -41.05
N GLN A 665 -27.97 -0.66 -41.64
CA GLN A 665 -28.54 0.69 -41.56
C GLN A 665 -28.83 1.11 -40.11
N ILE A 666 -29.35 0.20 -39.29
CA ILE A 666 -29.58 0.47 -37.86
C ILE A 666 -28.24 0.69 -37.15
N GLN A 667 -27.25 -0.18 -37.34
CA GLN A 667 -25.92 -0.01 -36.73
C GLN A 667 -25.29 1.33 -37.11
N GLU A 668 -25.25 1.67 -38.40
CA GLU A 668 -24.67 2.92 -38.91
C GLU A 668 -25.38 4.15 -38.34
N ALA A 669 -26.71 4.13 -38.30
CA ALA A 669 -27.50 5.20 -37.70
C ALA A 669 -27.16 5.44 -36.23
N LEU A 670 -26.82 4.39 -35.48
CA LEU A 670 -26.61 4.45 -34.02
C LEU A 670 -25.13 4.62 -33.62
N GLN A 671 -24.18 4.09 -34.39
CA GLN A 671 -22.73 4.20 -34.13
C GLN A 671 -22.23 5.65 -34.25
N ALA A 672 -22.93 6.48 -35.03
CA ALA A 672 -22.75 7.92 -35.10
C ALA A 672 -22.81 8.65 -33.74
N TYR A 673 -23.43 8.04 -32.72
CA TYR A 673 -23.62 8.64 -31.41
C TYR A 673 -22.41 8.45 -30.47
N ASP A 674 -21.57 7.44 -30.71
CA ASP A 674 -20.43 7.10 -29.82
C ASP A 674 -19.34 8.18 -29.79
N PHE A 675 -19.22 8.96 -30.87
CA PHE A 675 -18.16 9.95 -31.05
C PHE A 675 -18.62 11.39 -30.78
N CYS A 676 -19.92 11.62 -30.59
CA CYS A 676 -20.45 12.96 -30.39
C CYS A 676 -19.96 13.57 -29.04
N PRO A 677 -19.59 14.86 -28.98
CA PRO A 677 -19.21 15.50 -27.72
C PRO A 677 -20.30 15.39 -26.65
N LEU A 678 -19.91 15.15 -25.40
CA LEU A 678 -20.84 15.02 -24.27
C LEU A 678 -21.68 16.29 -23.99
N SER A 679 -21.20 17.43 -24.48
CA SER A 679 -21.89 18.73 -24.44
C SER A 679 -22.91 18.92 -25.56
N MET A 680 -23.13 17.93 -26.42
CA MET A 680 -24.07 18.00 -27.54
C MET A 680 -25.10 16.86 -27.43
N ILE A 681 -26.37 17.18 -27.69
CA ILE A 681 -27.43 16.17 -27.81
C ILE A 681 -27.78 16.01 -29.30
N PRO A 682 -27.29 14.97 -29.99
CA PRO A 682 -27.63 14.73 -31.40
C PRO A 682 -29.12 14.42 -31.58
N LYS A 683 -29.75 14.95 -32.64
CA LYS A 683 -31.13 14.59 -33.05
C LYS A 683 -31.21 13.07 -33.27
N ALA A 684 -32.09 12.40 -32.56
CA ALA A 684 -32.29 10.96 -32.66
C ALA A 684 -32.97 10.54 -33.98
N PRO A 685 -32.66 9.36 -34.58
CA PRO A 685 -33.30 8.90 -35.81
C PRO A 685 -34.81 8.67 -35.63
N TRP A 686 -35.22 8.32 -34.40
CA TRP A 686 -36.61 8.14 -33.99
C TRP A 686 -37.32 9.44 -33.57
N HIS A 687 -36.73 10.61 -33.78
CA HIS A 687 -37.42 11.85 -33.45
C HIS A 687 -38.64 12.04 -34.38
N PRO A 688 -39.87 12.20 -33.86
CA PRO A 688 -41.10 12.13 -34.67
C PRO A 688 -41.27 13.25 -35.71
N LEU A 689 -40.71 14.45 -35.45
CA LEU A 689 -40.84 15.63 -36.34
C LEU A 689 -39.51 16.17 -36.90
N HIS A 690 -38.39 15.87 -36.25
CA HIS A 690 -37.08 16.50 -36.47
C HIS A 690 -35.95 15.48 -36.39
N GLY A 691 -36.12 14.33 -37.06
CA GLY A 691 -35.04 13.35 -37.24
C GLY A 691 -33.85 13.95 -38.01
N PRO A 692 -32.66 13.31 -37.97
CA PRO A 692 -31.51 13.76 -38.73
C PRO A 692 -31.82 13.73 -40.22
N THR A 693 -31.39 14.76 -40.95
CA THR A 693 -31.43 14.73 -42.41
C THR A 693 -30.37 13.77 -42.95
N SER A 694 -30.49 13.34 -44.21
CA SER A 694 -29.47 12.51 -44.86
C SER A 694 -28.08 13.17 -44.82
N GLU A 695 -28.02 14.48 -45.01
CA GLU A 695 -26.77 15.26 -44.93
C GLU A 695 -26.17 15.26 -43.51
N GLU A 696 -27.01 15.41 -42.48
CA GLU A 696 -26.57 15.35 -41.06
C GLU A 696 -26.05 13.94 -40.71
N GLN A 697 -26.67 12.89 -41.26
CA GLN A 697 -26.27 11.51 -41.01
C GLN A 697 -24.94 11.14 -41.70
N GLU A 698 -24.74 11.60 -42.93
CA GLU A 698 -23.45 11.49 -43.62
C GLU A 698 -22.35 12.27 -42.89
N ALA A 699 -22.68 13.48 -42.41
CA ALA A 699 -21.76 14.29 -41.61
C ALA A 699 -21.32 13.57 -40.32
N ARG A 700 -22.25 12.92 -39.60
CA ARG A 700 -21.90 12.13 -38.40
C ARG A 700 -21.01 10.93 -38.71
N THR A 701 -21.28 10.25 -39.82
CA THR A 701 -20.47 9.10 -40.25
C THR A 701 -19.04 9.55 -40.58
N LEU A 702 -18.90 10.66 -41.29
CA LEU A 702 -17.61 11.28 -41.55
C LEU A 702 -16.91 11.73 -40.26
N TYR A 703 -17.63 12.33 -39.32
CA TYR A 703 -17.09 12.73 -38.02
C TYR A 703 -16.58 11.54 -37.19
N GLY A 704 -17.29 10.40 -37.23
CA GLY A 704 -16.84 9.15 -36.63
C GLY A 704 -15.51 8.69 -37.23
N ALA A 705 -15.40 8.68 -38.56
CA ALA A 705 -14.16 8.33 -39.26
C ALA A 705 -12.99 9.29 -38.94
N LEU A 706 -13.25 10.59 -38.80
CA LEU A 706 -12.26 11.58 -38.37
C LEU A 706 -11.80 11.35 -36.93
N SER A 707 -12.73 10.97 -36.03
CA SER A 707 -12.44 10.67 -34.63
C SER A 707 -11.65 9.36 -34.45
N GLU A 708 -11.98 8.32 -35.22
CA GLU A 708 -11.18 7.10 -35.28
C GLU A 708 -9.77 7.37 -35.84
N ALA A 709 -9.63 8.31 -36.79
CA ALA A 709 -8.32 8.67 -37.33
C ALA A 709 -7.38 9.30 -36.27
N GLU A 710 -7.93 9.99 -35.26
CA GLU A 710 -7.17 10.52 -34.11
C GLU A 710 -6.71 9.44 -33.13
N TRP A 711 -7.41 8.30 -33.06
CA TRP A 711 -7.11 7.25 -32.12
C TRP A 711 -5.78 6.55 -32.45
N MET A 712 -4.84 6.58 -31.50
CA MET A 712 -3.46 6.07 -31.68
C MET A 712 -3.29 4.62 -31.23
N GLY A 713 -4.33 3.99 -30.68
CA GLY A 713 -4.23 2.60 -30.23
C GLY A 713 -3.86 1.68 -31.40
N ASN A 714 -3.01 0.70 -31.11
CA ASN A 714 -2.49 -0.29 -32.06
C ASN A 714 -1.50 0.24 -33.14
N ASP A 715 -0.99 1.49 -33.06
CA ASP A 715 0.07 1.94 -33.95
C ASP A 715 1.47 1.52 -33.44
N PRO A 716 2.23 0.68 -34.18
CA PRO A 716 3.46 0.07 -33.69
C PRO A 716 4.60 1.06 -33.46
N ASP A 717 4.66 2.15 -34.25
CA ASP A 717 5.72 3.16 -34.14
C ASP A 717 5.48 4.05 -32.91
N PHE A 718 4.20 4.40 -32.66
CA PHE A 718 3.80 5.15 -31.46
C PHE A 718 3.98 4.31 -30.17
N ASP A 719 3.66 3.02 -30.23
CA ASP A 719 3.91 2.07 -29.14
C ASP A 719 5.41 1.95 -28.81
N GLN A 720 6.27 1.94 -29.84
CA GLN A 720 7.71 1.87 -29.67
C GLN A 720 8.25 3.12 -28.95
N LEU A 721 7.86 4.32 -29.37
CA LEU A 721 8.25 5.57 -28.71
C LEU A 721 7.73 5.65 -27.27
N SER A 722 6.49 5.19 -27.03
CA SER A 722 5.91 5.12 -25.68
C SER A 722 6.70 4.22 -24.73
N ARG A 723 7.25 3.11 -25.24
CA ARG A 723 8.17 2.24 -24.48
C ARG A 723 9.49 2.94 -24.17
N GLN A 724 10.08 3.64 -25.15
CA GLN A 724 11.31 4.40 -24.96
C GLN A 724 11.13 5.53 -23.93
N TYR A 725 10.01 6.24 -23.99
CA TYR A 725 9.67 7.33 -23.06
C TYR A 725 9.56 6.78 -21.63
N SER A 726 8.83 5.69 -21.47
CA SER A 726 8.72 4.98 -20.19
C SER A 726 10.08 4.51 -19.65
N GLU A 727 11.02 4.16 -20.52
CA GLU A 727 12.37 3.76 -20.16
C GLU A 727 13.24 4.95 -19.74
N ALA A 728 13.20 6.05 -20.49
CA ALA A 728 13.88 7.30 -20.14
C ALA A 728 13.39 7.85 -18.78
N LEU A 729 12.08 7.79 -18.53
CA LEU A 729 11.46 8.22 -17.28
C LEU A 729 11.93 7.36 -16.09
N ARG A 730 11.99 6.03 -16.26
CA ARG A 730 12.52 5.10 -15.24
C ARG A 730 13.99 5.36 -14.91
N ASN A 731 14.77 5.79 -15.91
CA ASN A 731 16.19 6.08 -15.76
C ASN A 731 16.46 7.50 -15.22
N GLY A 732 15.41 8.30 -14.97
CA GLY A 732 15.53 9.69 -14.52
C GLY A 732 16.17 10.61 -15.55
N ASN A 733 16.18 10.22 -16.83
CA ASN A 733 16.78 11.00 -17.91
C ASN A 733 15.75 11.99 -18.46
N ARG A 734 15.64 13.14 -17.79
CA ARG A 734 14.64 14.19 -18.09
C ARG A 734 14.80 14.74 -19.51
N ASP A 735 16.03 14.96 -19.97
CA ASP A 735 16.30 15.47 -21.31
C ASP A 735 15.80 14.50 -22.39
N ARG A 736 16.03 13.18 -22.21
CA ARG A 736 15.50 12.18 -23.14
C ARG A 736 13.99 12.03 -23.09
N CYS A 737 13.35 12.28 -21.93
CA CYS A 737 11.90 12.30 -21.85
C CYS A 737 11.32 13.44 -22.69
N ILE A 738 11.92 14.64 -22.61
CA ILE A 738 11.50 15.81 -23.39
C ILE A 738 11.67 15.54 -24.89
N GLU A 739 12.83 15.02 -25.32
CA GLU A 739 13.06 14.65 -26.73
C GLU A 739 12.02 13.62 -27.22
N LEU A 740 11.73 12.60 -26.42
CA LEU A 740 10.78 11.55 -26.79
C LEU A 740 9.34 12.04 -26.82
N GLU A 741 8.98 13.00 -25.97
CA GLU A 741 7.68 13.66 -25.98
C GLU A 741 7.51 14.48 -27.27
N GLU A 742 8.55 15.21 -27.69
CA GLU A 742 8.57 15.91 -28.99
C GLU A 742 8.49 14.93 -30.18
N GLU A 743 9.22 13.81 -30.13
CA GLU A 743 9.18 12.75 -31.15
C GLU A 743 7.78 12.11 -31.23
N GLN A 744 7.16 11.81 -30.10
CA GLN A 744 5.79 11.26 -30.03
C GLN A 744 4.77 12.24 -30.60
N GLU A 745 4.88 13.53 -30.26
CA GLU A 745 3.96 14.54 -30.75
C GLU A 745 4.11 14.76 -32.26
N ALA A 746 5.34 14.79 -32.77
CA ALA A 746 5.63 14.86 -34.20
C ALA A 746 5.06 13.65 -34.95
N LEU A 747 5.24 12.44 -34.40
CA LEU A 747 4.70 11.21 -34.97
C LEU A 747 3.17 11.22 -34.97
N ARG A 748 2.54 11.60 -33.84
CA ARG A 748 1.09 11.74 -33.71
C ARG A 748 0.52 12.68 -34.77
N LYS A 749 1.13 13.85 -34.94
CA LYS A 749 0.76 14.83 -35.98
C LYS A 749 0.91 14.24 -37.38
N SER A 750 2.01 13.53 -37.66
CA SER A 750 2.25 12.90 -38.96
C SER A 750 1.23 11.80 -39.30
N ILE A 751 0.94 10.91 -38.34
CA ILE A 751 -0.02 9.81 -38.51
C ILE A 751 -1.43 10.38 -38.73
N TRP A 752 -1.84 11.31 -37.88
CA TRP A 752 -3.13 11.97 -38.00
C TRP A 752 -3.27 12.66 -39.35
N GLN A 753 -2.29 13.47 -39.76
CA GLN A 753 -2.32 14.15 -41.06
C GLN A 753 -2.45 13.16 -42.22
N LYS A 754 -1.70 12.05 -42.23
CA LYS A 754 -1.81 11.01 -43.27
C LYS A 754 -3.21 10.39 -43.34
N ARG A 755 -3.83 10.14 -42.18
CA ARG A 755 -5.17 9.54 -42.09
C ARG A 755 -6.24 10.54 -42.54
N ILE A 756 -6.13 11.81 -42.13
CA ILE A 756 -7.02 12.89 -42.58
C ILE A 756 -6.86 13.15 -44.08
N ASP A 757 -5.63 13.19 -44.62
CA ASP A 757 -5.37 13.38 -46.06
C ASP A 757 -5.96 12.24 -46.90
N ARG A 758 -6.02 11.02 -46.35
CA ARG A 758 -6.69 9.88 -46.99
C ARG A 758 -8.19 10.11 -47.05
N ILE A 759 -8.80 10.47 -45.92
CA ILE A 759 -10.24 10.78 -45.85
C ILE A 759 -10.59 11.92 -46.82
N LEU A 760 -9.80 13.00 -46.82
CA LEU A 760 -10.00 14.16 -47.67
C LEU A 760 -9.88 13.85 -49.19
N LYS A 761 -9.06 12.87 -49.58
CA LYS A 761 -8.98 12.37 -50.97
C LYS A 761 -10.20 11.55 -51.37
N GLU A 762 -10.79 10.82 -50.43
CA GLU A 762 -11.98 10.00 -50.63
C GLU A 762 -13.26 10.87 -50.61
N THR A 763 -13.19 12.07 -50.01
CA THR A 763 -14.28 13.05 -49.94
C THR A 763 -14.42 13.93 -51.20
N SER A 764 -15.51 13.74 -51.95
CA SER A 764 -15.85 14.55 -53.12
C SER A 764 -16.78 15.73 -52.85
N GLU A 765 -17.57 15.70 -51.77
CA GLU A 765 -18.61 16.71 -51.53
C GLU A 765 -18.09 17.97 -50.81
N PRO A 766 -18.50 19.19 -51.23
CA PRO A 766 -18.07 20.45 -50.60
C PRO A 766 -18.40 20.55 -49.11
N ARG A 767 -19.61 20.15 -48.69
CA ARG A 767 -20.08 20.24 -47.31
C ARG A 767 -19.33 19.29 -46.36
N GLN A 768 -18.94 18.12 -46.87
CA GLN A 768 -18.10 17.17 -46.14
C GLN A 768 -16.67 17.74 -45.93
N ARG A 769 -16.16 18.53 -46.88
CA ARG A 769 -14.87 19.23 -46.70
C ARG A 769 -14.95 20.34 -45.66
N GLU A 770 -16.04 21.09 -45.62
CA GLU A 770 -16.28 22.09 -44.57
C GLU A 770 -16.27 21.44 -43.17
N LEU A 771 -16.85 20.24 -43.02
CA LEU A 771 -16.77 19.49 -41.76
C LEU A 771 -15.34 19.07 -41.42
N ILE A 772 -14.54 18.64 -42.39
CA ILE A 772 -13.12 18.30 -42.16
C ILE A 772 -12.34 19.55 -41.71
N GLU A 773 -12.55 20.69 -42.36
CA GLU A 773 -11.93 21.96 -41.97
C GLU A 773 -12.37 22.41 -40.57
N LEU A 774 -13.66 22.28 -40.25
CA LEU A 774 -14.19 22.52 -38.92
C LEU A 774 -13.57 21.57 -37.90
N TYR A 775 -13.44 20.28 -38.20
CA TYR A 775 -12.80 19.31 -37.32
C TYR A 775 -11.34 19.67 -37.03
N GLN A 776 -10.60 20.09 -38.05
CA GLN A 776 -9.21 20.53 -37.93
C GLN A 776 -9.05 21.85 -37.15
N SER A 777 -10.07 22.70 -37.11
CA SER A 777 -10.07 23.96 -36.37
C SER A 777 -10.39 23.82 -34.87
N ARG A 778 -10.67 22.59 -34.40
CA ARG A 778 -10.99 22.27 -33.00
C ARG A 778 -9.95 22.90 -32.06
N PRO A 779 -10.38 23.72 -31.07
CA PRO A 779 -9.46 24.27 -30.08
C PRO A 779 -8.77 23.15 -29.29
N ILE A 780 -7.45 23.03 -29.43
CA ILE A 780 -6.64 22.07 -28.66
C ILE A 780 -6.11 22.80 -27.42
N ARG A 781 -6.23 22.16 -26.26
CA ARG A 781 -5.59 22.65 -25.04
C ARG A 781 -4.08 22.44 -25.17
N GLU A 782 -3.30 23.50 -25.10
CA GLU A 782 -1.84 23.40 -24.98
C GLU A 782 -1.51 22.71 -23.65
N SER A 783 -0.96 21.49 -23.72
CA SER A 783 -0.43 20.79 -22.55
C SER A 783 0.89 21.43 -22.16
N GLU A 784 0.99 21.99 -20.96
CA GLU A 784 2.30 22.30 -20.37
C GLU A 784 3.03 20.96 -20.15
N PRO A 785 4.29 20.82 -20.59
CA PRO A 785 5.07 19.62 -20.34
C PRO A 785 5.05 19.27 -18.85
N GLU A 786 4.61 18.06 -18.51
CA GLU A 786 4.54 17.57 -17.12
C GLU A 786 5.92 17.64 -16.44
N ALA A 787 6.97 17.56 -17.26
CA ALA A 787 8.37 17.71 -16.90
C ALA A 787 8.78 19.16 -16.55
N LEU A 788 7.94 20.19 -16.63
CA LEU A 788 8.26 21.57 -16.22
C LEU A 788 7.70 21.96 -14.84
N LEU A 789 6.88 21.11 -14.23
CA LEU A 789 6.29 21.36 -12.91
C LEU A 789 7.26 20.90 -11.81
N GLU A 790 7.92 21.85 -11.13
CA GLU A 790 8.75 21.52 -9.96
C GLU A 790 7.86 21.07 -8.77
N PRO A 791 8.05 19.84 -8.23
CA PRO A 791 7.24 19.37 -7.11
C PRO A 791 7.52 20.19 -5.84
N GLY A 792 6.49 20.85 -5.31
CA GLY A 792 6.50 21.39 -3.94
C GLY A 792 6.72 22.89 -3.76
N GLN A 793 6.74 23.68 -4.83
CA GLN A 793 6.66 25.14 -4.73
C GLN A 793 5.22 25.62 -4.93
N PRO A 794 4.66 26.48 -4.06
CA PRO A 794 3.37 27.11 -4.31
C PRO A 794 3.49 28.07 -5.50
N GLU A 795 2.66 27.87 -6.54
CA GLU A 795 2.63 28.74 -7.71
C GLU A 795 2.22 30.18 -7.32
N PRO A 796 2.86 31.22 -7.89
CA PRO A 796 2.45 32.60 -7.67
C PRO A 796 1.00 32.86 -8.09
N GLU A 797 0.26 33.65 -7.31
CA GLU A 797 -1.16 33.96 -7.57
C GLU A 797 -1.42 34.53 -8.98
N ALA A 798 -0.47 35.29 -9.52
CA ALA A 798 -0.52 35.82 -10.89
C ALA A 798 -0.54 34.71 -11.96
N VAL A 799 0.17 33.59 -11.72
CA VAL A 799 0.20 32.43 -12.63
C VAL A 799 -1.13 31.67 -12.55
N LEU A 800 -1.69 31.51 -11.35
CA LEU A 800 -3.01 30.89 -11.16
C LEU A 800 -4.13 31.71 -11.82
N LEU A 801 -4.07 33.04 -11.76
CA LEU A 801 -5.01 33.93 -12.44
C LEU A 801 -4.86 33.89 -13.96
N ALA A 802 -3.62 33.88 -14.48
CA ALA A 802 -3.37 33.73 -15.90
C ALA A 802 -3.88 32.38 -16.43
N ARG A 803 -3.65 31.29 -15.68
CA ARG A 803 -4.15 29.94 -16.02
C ARG A 803 -5.68 29.89 -16.01
N ARG A 804 -6.35 30.54 -15.04
CA ARG A 804 -7.82 30.66 -15.04
C ARG A 804 -8.35 31.42 -16.25
N ARG A 805 -7.74 32.55 -16.62
CA ARG A 805 -8.14 33.30 -17.82
C ARG A 805 -7.94 32.49 -19.11
N ALA A 806 -6.79 31.82 -19.24
CA ALA A 806 -6.51 30.96 -20.38
C ALA A 806 -7.51 29.79 -20.47
N GLN A 807 -7.92 29.24 -19.32
CA GLN A 807 -8.96 28.23 -19.24
C GLN A 807 -10.32 28.79 -19.69
N GLU A 808 -10.73 29.95 -19.18
CA GLU A 808 -11.98 30.61 -19.56
C GLU A 808 -12.01 30.94 -21.07
N GLU A 809 -10.91 31.45 -21.64
CA GLU A 809 -10.79 31.73 -23.08
C GLU A 809 -10.83 30.45 -23.94
N HIS A 810 -10.19 29.38 -23.48
CA HIS A 810 -10.25 28.08 -24.15
C HIS A 810 -11.66 27.49 -24.14
N GLU A 811 -12.33 27.53 -22.98
CA GLU A 811 -13.72 27.08 -22.83
C GLU A 811 -14.66 27.88 -23.75
N GLN A 812 -14.50 29.20 -23.85
CA GLN A 812 -15.28 30.03 -24.78
C GLN A 812 -15.08 29.64 -26.24
N ARG A 813 -13.83 29.42 -26.66
CA ARG A 813 -13.52 29.00 -28.03
C ARG A 813 -14.06 27.60 -28.33
N LEU A 814 -13.93 26.68 -27.37
CA LEU A 814 -14.44 25.32 -27.49
C LEU A 814 -15.97 25.34 -27.61
N ASN A 815 -16.67 26.07 -26.75
CA ASN A 815 -18.13 26.21 -26.82
C ASN A 815 -18.61 26.80 -28.16
N ALA A 816 -17.88 27.79 -28.70
CA ALA A 816 -18.21 28.36 -30.02
C ALA A 816 -18.03 27.34 -31.15
N TRP A 817 -16.93 26.58 -31.12
CA TRP A 817 -16.67 25.51 -32.07
C TRP A 817 -17.69 24.37 -31.97
N GLU A 818 -18.08 23.98 -30.75
CA GLU A 818 -19.10 22.96 -30.51
C GLU A 818 -20.48 23.40 -31.02
N ALA A 819 -20.79 24.70 -30.96
CA ALA A 819 -22.03 25.25 -31.52
C ALA A 819 -22.06 25.15 -33.06
N GLU A 820 -20.94 25.47 -33.73
CA GLU A 820 -20.81 25.28 -35.19
C GLU A 820 -20.88 23.80 -35.57
N LEU A 821 -20.21 22.92 -34.80
CA LEU A 821 -20.25 21.48 -35.02
C LEU A 821 -21.67 20.92 -34.85
N ALA A 822 -22.41 21.39 -33.85
CA ALA A 822 -23.80 20.99 -33.62
C ALA A 822 -24.70 21.34 -34.81
N GLU A 823 -24.49 22.49 -35.47
CA GLU A 823 -25.26 22.86 -36.66
C GLU A 823 -25.01 21.88 -37.83
N VAL A 824 -23.77 21.42 -37.99
CA VAL A 824 -23.38 20.48 -39.07
C VAL A 824 -23.84 19.05 -38.79
N LEU A 825 -23.71 18.57 -37.55
CA LEU A 825 -24.07 17.21 -37.15
C LEU A 825 -25.56 17.05 -36.81
N GLY A 826 -26.35 18.13 -36.85
CA GLY A 826 -27.75 18.09 -36.42
C GLY A 826 -27.88 17.83 -34.92
N GLY A 827 -27.04 18.47 -34.12
CA GLY A 827 -27.08 18.48 -32.66
C GLY A 827 -27.78 19.71 -32.09
N ILE A 828 -28.31 19.58 -30.89
CA ILE A 828 -28.92 20.68 -30.14
C ILE A 828 -27.87 21.18 -29.12
N PRO A 829 -27.46 22.47 -29.17
CA PRO A 829 -26.45 23.00 -28.25
C PRO A 829 -26.94 23.02 -26.79
N ASN A 830 -26.15 22.48 -25.87
CA ASN A 830 -26.51 22.30 -24.46
C ASN A 830 -26.53 23.62 -23.65
N GLN A 831 -25.80 24.67 -24.07
CA GLN A 831 -25.68 25.92 -23.29
C GLN A 831 -26.65 27.05 -23.68
N ASN A 832 -27.54 26.83 -24.65
CA ASN A 832 -28.63 27.75 -24.99
C ASN A 832 -29.66 26.98 -25.81
N LEU A 833 -30.38 26.02 -25.20
CA LEU A 833 -31.48 25.33 -25.86
C LEU A 833 -32.48 26.38 -26.40
N PRO A 834 -32.58 26.62 -27.73
CA PRO A 834 -33.52 27.61 -28.26
C PRO A 834 -34.96 27.07 -28.27
N MET A 835 -35.14 25.81 -27.87
CA MET A 835 -36.40 25.11 -27.83
C MET A 835 -36.48 24.26 -26.55
N PRO A 836 -37.28 24.67 -25.56
CA PRO A 836 -37.74 23.78 -24.52
C PRO A 836 -38.19 22.43 -25.12
N GLY A 837 -37.69 21.31 -24.58
CA GLY A 837 -38.08 19.97 -25.02
C GLY A 837 -37.34 19.38 -26.24
N ALA A 838 -36.32 20.04 -26.80
CA ALA A 838 -35.56 19.50 -27.93
C ALA A 838 -34.75 18.23 -27.57
N ASP A 839 -34.35 18.08 -26.31
CA ASP A 839 -33.67 16.91 -25.74
C ASP A 839 -34.59 15.70 -25.49
N ARG A 840 -35.91 15.85 -25.67
CA ARG A 840 -36.95 14.90 -25.26
C ARG A 840 -36.80 13.51 -25.87
N PHE A 841 -36.22 13.41 -27.06
CA PHE A 841 -35.95 12.12 -27.73
C PHE A 841 -34.46 11.81 -27.80
N GLY A 842 -33.62 12.63 -27.18
CA GLY A 842 -32.17 12.50 -27.16
C GLY A 842 -31.70 11.24 -26.45
N VAL A 843 -30.51 10.80 -26.83
CA VAL A 843 -29.84 9.64 -26.28
C VAL A 843 -28.35 9.89 -26.24
N ASN A 844 -27.72 9.36 -25.20
CA ASN A 844 -26.28 9.18 -25.12
C ASN A 844 -26.06 7.66 -25.22
N LEU A 845 -25.76 7.17 -26.43
CA LEU A 845 -25.73 5.73 -26.70
C LEU A 845 -24.42 5.09 -26.21
N GLY A 846 -24.53 3.81 -25.84
CA GLY A 846 -23.42 2.93 -25.53
C GLY A 846 -23.16 1.94 -26.66
N ASP A 847 -22.41 0.88 -26.37
CA ASP A 847 -21.90 -0.08 -27.35
C ASP A 847 -23.01 -0.75 -28.20
N ILE A 848 -22.75 -0.89 -29.50
CA ILE A 848 -23.69 -1.47 -30.47
C ILE A 848 -23.02 -2.66 -31.14
N GLU A 849 -23.67 -3.82 -31.03
CA GLU A 849 -23.19 -5.05 -31.66
C GLU A 849 -24.17 -5.51 -32.74
N ARG A 850 -23.62 -5.91 -33.90
CA ARG A 850 -24.38 -6.52 -34.99
C ARG A 850 -23.86 -7.92 -35.27
N ASN A 851 -24.77 -8.88 -35.36
CA ASN A 851 -24.47 -10.25 -35.79
C ASN A 851 -25.50 -10.71 -36.84
N GLY A 852 -25.15 -10.58 -38.12
CA GLY A 852 -26.08 -10.81 -39.22
C GLY A 852 -27.27 -9.83 -39.17
N CYS A 853 -28.49 -10.37 -39.12
CA CYS A 853 -29.72 -9.60 -39.00
C CYS A 853 -30.05 -9.13 -37.56
N VAL A 854 -29.31 -9.58 -36.55
CA VAL A 854 -29.57 -9.23 -35.15
C VAL A 854 -28.74 -8.00 -34.77
N VAL A 855 -29.40 -7.00 -34.21
CA VAL A 855 -28.77 -5.79 -33.66
C VAL A 855 -29.04 -5.73 -32.16
N GLN A 856 -27.98 -5.48 -31.40
CA GLN A 856 -28.04 -5.31 -29.95
C GLN A 856 -27.50 -3.94 -29.56
N ILE A 857 -28.31 -3.20 -28.82
CA ILE A 857 -27.98 -1.90 -28.24
C ILE A 857 -27.74 -2.14 -26.75
N HIS A 858 -26.51 -1.96 -26.29
CA HIS A 858 -26.13 -2.18 -24.90
C HIS A 858 -26.17 -0.87 -24.12
N GLY A 859 -27.04 -0.81 -23.11
CA GLY A 859 -27.03 0.28 -22.13
C GLY A 859 -27.22 1.67 -22.72
N ALA A 860 -28.26 1.85 -23.55
CA ALA A 860 -28.63 3.16 -24.05
C ALA A 860 -29.10 4.08 -22.91
N GLN A 861 -28.49 5.25 -22.76
CA GLN A 861 -28.94 6.27 -21.82
C GLN A 861 -29.86 7.25 -22.54
N LEU A 862 -31.17 7.10 -22.34
CA LEU A 862 -32.16 8.03 -22.89
C LEU A 862 -32.24 9.28 -22.02
N THR A 863 -32.18 10.47 -22.62
CA THR A 863 -32.30 11.75 -21.89
C THR A 863 -33.66 11.85 -21.20
N ARG A 864 -34.73 11.43 -21.88
CA ARG A 864 -36.07 11.29 -21.30
C ARG A 864 -36.69 9.93 -21.66
N PRO A 865 -36.54 8.90 -20.81
CA PRO A 865 -36.98 7.52 -21.11
C PRO A 865 -38.46 7.39 -21.50
N VAL A 866 -39.34 8.21 -20.91
CA VAL A 866 -40.79 8.20 -21.18
C VAL A 866 -41.16 8.63 -22.61
N ASN A 867 -40.25 9.33 -23.29
CA ASN A 867 -40.43 9.77 -24.67
C ASN A 867 -39.50 9.02 -25.63
N GLY A 868 -38.23 8.87 -25.26
CA GLY A 868 -37.21 8.21 -26.06
C GLY A 868 -37.48 6.71 -26.28
N ALA A 869 -37.84 5.96 -25.24
CA ALA A 869 -38.02 4.50 -25.38
C ALA A 869 -39.21 4.14 -26.29
N PRO A 870 -40.40 4.77 -26.16
CA PRO A 870 -41.49 4.58 -27.11
C PRO A 870 -41.14 4.93 -28.55
N ALA A 871 -40.43 6.04 -28.76
CA ALA A 871 -40.06 6.50 -30.08
C ALA A 871 -39.07 5.53 -30.75
N LEU A 872 -38.05 5.07 -30.01
CA LEU A 872 -37.08 4.08 -30.47
C LEU A 872 -37.74 2.78 -30.92
N VAL A 873 -38.68 2.23 -30.13
CA VAL A 873 -39.39 1.00 -30.52
C VAL A 873 -40.27 1.19 -31.76
N ARG A 874 -40.94 2.35 -31.89
CA ARG A 874 -41.72 2.66 -33.10
C ARG A 874 -40.85 2.76 -34.34
N TRP A 875 -39.70 3.41 -34.24
CA TRP A 875 -38.74 3.51 -35.33
C TRP A 875 -38.22 2.13 -35.77
N LEU A 876 -37.90 1.24 -34.83
CA LEU A 876 -37.51 -0.14 -35.15
C LEU A 876 -38.65 -0.92 -35.84
N ASP A 877 -39.89 -0.74 -35.38
CA ASP A 877 -41.09 -1.34 -36.00
C ASP A 877 -41.35 -0.81 -37.42
N GLU A 878 -41.18 0.49 -37.65
CA GLU A 878 -41.28 1.14 -38.97
C GLU A 878 -40.24 0.60 -39.98
N LEU A 879 -39.05 0.20 -39.50
CA LEU A 879 -38.03 -0.48 -40.30
C LEU A 879 -38.36 -1.96 -40.58
N GLY A 880 -39.53 -2.45 -40.14
CA GLY A 880 -39.97 -3.82 -40.32
C GLY A 880 -39.27 -4.83 -39.43
N CYS A 881 -38.66 -4.36 -38.33
CA CYS A 881 -37.99 -5.26 -37.40
C CYS A 881 -38.98 -6.10 -36.60
N THR A 882 -38.54 -7.29 -36.21
CA THR A 882 -39.34 -8.24 -35.43
C THR A 882 -38.59 -8.68 -34.17
N GLU A 883 -39.31 -9.35 -33.26
CA GLU A 883 -38.76 -9.86 -32.00
C GLU A 883 -38.04 -8.80 -31.14
N ILE A 884 -38.54 -7.56 -31.14
CA ILE A 884 -37.99 -6.49 -30.31
C ILE A 884 -38.14 -6.89 -28.83
N LYS A 885 -37.02 -6.98 -28.13
CA LYS A 885 -36.97 -7.23 -26.69
C LYS A 885 -36.25 -6.09 -26.01
N TYR A 886 -36.69 -5.77 -24.79
CA TYR A 886 -36.10 -4.71 -23.97
C TYR A 886 -35.75 -5.18 -22.55
N LEU A 887 -34.86 -4.44 -21.89
CA LEU A 887 -34.59 -4.53 -20.46
C LEU A 887 -34.18 -3.15 -19.92
N PHE A 888 -34.86 -2.68 -18.87
CA PHE A 888 -34.46 -1.48 -18.13
C PHE A 888 -33.67 -1.88 -16.87
N TYR A 889 -32.58 -1.17 -16.56
CA TYR A 889 -31.78 -1.40 -15.35
C TYR A 889 -31.07 -0.15 -14.84
#